data_AF-A0A1I2PIP2-F1
#
_entry.id   AF-A0A1I2PIP2-F1
#
_cell.length_a   1.000
_cell.length_b   1.000
_cell.length_c   1.000
_cell.angle_alpha   90.00
_cell.angle_beta   90.00
_cell.angle_gamma   90.00
#
_symmetry.space_group_name_H-M   'P 1'
#
loop_
_entity.id
_entity.type
_entity.pdbx_description
1 polymer ?
#
loop_
_entity_poly.entity_id
_entity_poly.type
_entity_poly.pdbx_seq_one_letter_code
_entity_poly.pdbx_strand_id
1 'polypeptide(L)'
;MFYLDDEGRITGIGADMMRAVSEEAGYDVNFKRINEVTLKEALDNEEYDVVMPFGSAISSAAGYETIVSENLLQTPFTLVKGGDRNLSSINELKVGMLKSLGGAAETVKQIFPGMEIVFYANMDDSVKALRVGEVDALLNNSYVWSYVLQKPAYGDLSVQPSNMFSMDFRVGSLDTPKGHEIIERLNTGIAAVPDTHLQAIVLDHTSRKLYKYDFYDYLYQYRLFLIFGVMLFTALIIITTMRMRVMRLEQEEKVRQLIDRDPLTGVLSLNGFRKRVEELLREHPDVPYLISYNNIKNFKYINDSLGMTAGDDLLRFWAQKSMEVMTDEDAIGRIEGDHFVVLRKAGSDEKMLRDEIDVFEPVRNYFIEKGKGNKVQICSGVYVLTPRDHQNIDVDHMIDFARVAEKRVRDNKKEGYEFYNPEQWERGKKSAHIIAHLPVAIKDEEIQVWYQPQVNYETGKITGAEALCRWNHSRLGWLRPVEFIPALEDAGLIYDLDCYVWERVCKDLKKWKDQGKYRSVSVNLARCDISEERNISGHFYDLIKKYDLEPDQLHIEITETAYTEEPELLKKTTEKLREFGFHVEMDDFGSGYSSLSMLKEVPMDRIKLDFRFLTGAGDPEKGRIIVSNIIKMVHSLGMDIIAEGVEKITQADYLKAQGCIEMQGYYFYKPMPVSEFEELNNRIEAE
;
A
#
# COMPACT_ATOMS: atom_id res chain seq x y z
N MET A 1 -57.77 -16.32 -39.58
CA MET A 1 -58.69 -16.37 -40.74
C MET A 1 -58.70 -15.06 -41.51
N PHE A 2 -58.71 -13.91 -40.83
CA PHE A 2 -58.46 -12.60 -41.41
C PHE A 2 -57.31 -11.90 -40.68
N TYR A 3 -56.46 -11.18 -41.40
CA TYR A 3 -55.46 -10.27 -40.85
C TYR A 3 -55.23 -9.11 -41.83
N LEU A 4 -54.56 -8.06 -41.36
CA LEU A 4 -54.15 -6.94 -42.21
C LEU A 4 -52.74 -7.20 -42.72
N ASP A 5 -52.51 -7.05 -44.02
CA ASP A 5 -51.16 -7.06 -44.59
C ASP A 5 -50.40 -5.76 -44.23
N ASP A 6 -49.12 -5.69 -44.62
CA ASP A 6 -48.25 -4.52 -44.37
C ASP A 6 -48.80 -3.22 -45.02
N GLU A 7 -49.75 -3.34 -45.96
CA GLU A 7 -50.40 -2.24 -46.68
C GLU A 7 -51.80 -1.92 -46.10
N GLY A 8 -52.22 -2.60 -45.02
CA GLY A 8 -53.50 -2.39 -44.35
C GLY A 8 -54.70 -3.01 -45.05
N ARG A 9 -54.51 -3.91 -46.02
CA ARG A 9 -55.58 -4.63 -46.71
C ARG A 9 -56.00 -5.87 -45.94
N ILE A 10 -57.29 -6.14 -45.93
CA ILE A 10 -57.85 -7.37 -45.33
C ILE A 10 -57.48 -8.57 -46.22
N THR A 11 -56.71 -9.48 -45.64
CA THR A 11 -56.21 -10.69 -46.28
C THR A 11 -56.33 -11.91 -45.36
N GLY A 12 -55.99 -13.09 -45.86
CA GLY A 12 -56.02 -14.37 -45.15
C GLY A 12 -57.01 -15.36 -45.74
N ILE A 13 -56.98 -16.58 -45.21
CA ILE A 13 -57.79 -17.73 -45.69
C ILE A 13 -59.25 -17.34 -45.93
N GLY A 14 -59.88 -16.65 -44.97
CA GLY A 14 -61.29 -16.29 -45.10
C GLY A 14 -61.57 -15.28 -46.22
N ALA A 15 -60.65 -14.35 -46.47
CA ALA A 15 -60.78 -13.34 -47.51
C ALA A 15 -60.56 -13.96 -48.90
N ASP A 16 -59.54 -14.79 -49.06
CA ASP A 16 -59.22 -15.42 -50.35
C ASP A 16 -60.26 -16.48 -50.75
N MET A 17 -60.76 -17.25 -49.79
CA MET A 17 -61.89 -18.17 -50.05
C MET A 17 -63.14 -17.41 -50.48
N MET A 18 -63.46 -16.30 -49.81
CA MET A 18 -64.62 -15.51 -50.15
C MET A 18 -64.48 -14.85 -51.54
N ARG A 19 -63.27 -14.40 -51.93
CA ARG A 19 -62.98 -13.91 -53.29
C ARG A 19 -63.21 -15.00 -54.33
N ALA A 20 -62.66 -16.20 -54.13
CA ALA A 20 -62.81 -17.31 -55.06
C ALA A 20 -64.28 -17.74 -55.24
N VAL A 21 -65.02 -17.85 -54.12
CA VAL A 21 -66.45 -18.16 -54.13
C VAL A 21 -67.26 -17.09 -54.85
N SER A 22 -66.93 -15.82 -54.62
CA SER A 22 -67.71 -14.72 -55.17
C SER A 22 -67.45 -14.50 -56.66
N GLU A 23 -66.24 -14.78 -57.13
CA GLU A 23 -65.91 -14.77 -58.56
C GLU A 23 -66.77 -15.77 -59.34
N GLU A 24 -66.89 -17.01 -58.84
CA GLU A 24 -67.77 -18.04 -59.43
C GLU A 24 -69.26 -17.67 -59.29
N ALA A 25 -69.63 -16.99 -58.20
CA ALA A 25 -70.98 -16.44 -58.04
C ALA A 25 -71.25 -15.23 -58.96
N GLY A 26 -70.23 -14.67 -59.64
CA GLY A 26 -70.34 -13.48 -60.48
C GLY A 26 -70.56 -12.18 -59.69
N TYR A 27 -69.97 -12.09 -58.49
CA TYR A 27 -69.91 -10.90 -57.65
C TYR A 27 -68.48 -10.36 -57.57
N ASP A 28 -68.36 -9.04 -57.41
CA ASP A 28 -67.14 -8.39 -56.96
C ASP A 28 -67.27 -8.08 -55.47
N VAL A 29 -66.27 -8.45 -54.67
CA VAL A 29 -66.32 -8.35 -53.21
C VAL A 29 -65.34 -7.33 -52.69
N ASN A 30 -65.86 -6.38 -51.91
CA ASN A 30 -65.08 -5.44 -51.14
C ASN A 30 -65.13 -5.80 -49.65
N PHE A 31 -63.97 -5.88 -49.00
CA PHE A 31 -63.87 -6.20 -47.58
C PHE A 31 -63.76 -4.92 -46.76
N LYS A 32 -64.67 -4.76 -45.79
CA LYS A 32 -64.61 -3.72 -44.76
C LYS A 32 -64.39 -4.34 -43.39
N ARG A 33 -63.65 -3.63 -42.54
CA ARG A 33 -63.48 -4.01 -41.13
C ARG A 33 -64.76 -3.66 -40.37
N ILE A 34 -65.32 -4.63 -39.67
CA ILE A 34 -66.41 -4.42 -38.71
C ILE A 34 -65.89 -3.55 -37.56
N ASN A 35 -66.52 -2.39 -37.35
CA ASN A 35 -66.17 -1.44 -36.28
C ASN A 35 -67.13 -1.54 -35.10
N GLU A 36 -68.25 -2.23 -35.29
CA GLU A 36 -69.27 -2.55 -34.31
C GLU A 36 -68.74 -3.50 -33.22
N VAL A 37 -69.38 -3.49 -32.05
CA VAL A 37 -68.93 -4.28 -30.89
C VAL A 37 -69.30 -5.75 -31.06
N THR A 38 -70.40 -6.05 -31.75
CA THR A 38 -70.88 -7.42 -31.99
C THR A 38 -71.26 -7.66 -33.45
N LEU A 39 -71.19 -8.91 -33.89
CA LEU A 39 -71.69 -9.31 -35.22
C LEU A 39 -73.19 -9.05 -35.38
N LYS A 40 -73.95 -9.03 -34.28
CA LYS A 40 -75.38 -8.71 -34.26
C LYS A 40 -75.65 -7.26 -34.64
N GLU A 41 -74.83 -6.34 -34.14
CA GLU A 41 -74.89 -4.92 -34.50
C GLU A 41 -74.43 -4.70 -35.95
N ALA A 42 -73.41 -5.44 -36.38
CA ALA A 42 -72.93 -5.38 -37.75
C ALA A 42 -73.99 -5.81 -38.78
N LEU A 43 -74.83 -6.80 -38.45
CA LEU A 43 -75.93 -7.24 -39.31
C LEU A 43 -77.00 -6.16 -39.55
N ASP A 44 -77.18 -5.24 -38.60
CA ASP A 44 -78.15 -4.14 -38.73
C ASP A 44 -77.55 -2.92 -39.45
N ASN A 45 -76.25 -2.94 -39.78
CA ASN A 45 -75.60 -1.84 -40.48
C ASN A 45 -75.75 -2.01 -42.01
N GLU A 46 -76.45 -1.05 -42.62
CA GLU A 46 -76.70 -1.00 -44.07
C GLU A 46 -75.43 -0.89 -44.93
N GLU A 47 -74.26 -0.57 -44.34
CA GLU A 47 -72.99 -0.56 -45.04
C GLU A 47 -72.47 -1.95 -45.45
N TYR A 48 -73.03 -3.03 -44.89
CA TYR A 48 -72.62 -4.40 -45.18
C TYR A 48 -73.77 -5.18 -45.85
N ASP A 49 -73.53 -5.69 -47.06
CA ASP A 49 -74.48 -6.59 -47.72
C ASP A 49 -74.49 -7.99 -47.07
N VAL A 50 -73.33 -8.42 -46.59
CA VAL A 50 -73.11 -9.66 -45.86
C VAL A 50 -72.05 -9.48 -44.79
N VAL A 51 -72.15 -10.28 -43.73
CA VAL A 51 -71.24 -10.26 -42.59
C VAL A 51 -70.59 -11.63 -42.44
N MET A 52 -69.33 -11.67 -42.01
CA MET A 52 -68.60 -12.92 -41.76
C MET A 52 -67.57 -12.75 -40.63
N PRO A 53 -67.21 -13.81 -39.90
CA PRO A 53 -67.68 -15.20 -40.05
C PRO A 53 -68.85 -15.56 -39.14
N PHE A 54 -69.73 -16.46 -39.62
CA PHE A 54 -70.79 -17.10 -38.82
C PHE A 54 -70.55 -18.61 -38.69
N GLY A 55 -70.86 -19.16 -37.50
CA GLY A 55 -70.96 -20.61 -37.28
C GLY A 55 -72.37 -21.16 -37.51
N SER A 56 -73.39 -20.37 -37.17
CA SER A 56 -74.81 -20.64 -37.37
C SER A 56 -75.59 -19.34 -37.55
N ALA A 57 -76.84 -19.42 -37.98
CA ALA A 57 -77.75 -18.27 -37.98
C ALA A 57 -77.93 -17.73 -36.55
N ILE A 58 -77.96 -16.40 -36.41
CA ILE A 58 -78.21 -15.69 -35.14
C ILE A 58 -79.17 -14.53 -35.39
N SER A 59 -79.95 -14.10 -34.39
CA SER A 59 -80.75 -12.88 -34.54
C SER A 59 -79.87 -11.63 -34.49
N SER A 60 -80.20 -10.61 -35.28
CA SER A 60 -79.54 -9.29 -35.28
C SER A 60 -79.77 -8.54 -33.96
N ALA A 61 -79.11 -7.40 -33.73
CA ALA A 61 -79.28 -6.62 -32.50
C ALA A 61 -80.69 -5.99 -32.43
N ALA A 62 -81.28 -5.64 -33.58
CA ALA A 62 -82.66 -5.21 -33.73
C ALA A 62 -83.67 -6.37 -33.68
N GLY A 63 -83.22 -7.63 -33.60
CA GLY A 63 -84.06 -8.82 -33.44
C GLY A 63 -84.56 -9.43 -34.75
N TYR A 64 -83.96 -9.08 -35.88
CA TYR A 64 -84.29 -9.70 -37.17
C TYR A 64 -83.66 -11.08 -37.29
N GLU A 65 -84.38 -12.02 -37.92
CA GLU A 65 -83.83 -13.33 -38.27
C GLU A 65 -82.74 -13.18 -39.35
N THR A 66 -81.80 -14.13 -39.38
CA THR A 66 -80.73 -14.16 -40.38
C THR A 66 -80.69 -15.49 -41.10
N ILE A 67 -80.14 -15.43 -42.30
CA ILE A 67 -79.83 -16.58 -43.12
C ILE A 67 -78.33 -16.65 -43.31
N VAL A 68 -77.81 -17.87 -43.41
CA VAL A 68 -76.39 -18.14 -43.58
C VAL A 68 -76.15 -19.02 -44.80
N SER A 69 -74.99 -18.85 -45.41
CA SER A 69 -74.54 -19.66 -46.53
C SER A 69 -74.29 -21.12 -46.13
N GLU A 70 -74.10 -21.95 -47.15
CA GLU A 70 -73.37 -23.21 -47.00
C GLU A 70 -71.96 -22.95 -46.45
N ASN A 71 -71.34 -24.00 -45.94
CA ASN A 71 -70.08 -23.89 -45.23
C ASN A 71 -68.93 -23.64 -46.20
N LEU A 72 -68.18 -22.55 -46.03
CA LEU A 72 -66.97 -22.30 -46.82
C LEU A 72 -65.81 -23.16 -46.31
N LEU A 73 -65.68 -23.31 -44.99
CA LEU A 73 -64.57 -24.05 -44.37
C LEU A 73 -64.92 -24.55 -42.98
N GLN A 74 -64.54 -25.77 -42.64
CA GLN A 74 -64.48 -26.19 -41.23
C GLN A 74 -63.17 -25.76 -40.58
N THR A 75 -63.29 -25.03 -39.48
CA THR A 75 -62.14 -24.53 -38.71
C THR A 75 -61.98 -25.35 -37.43
N PRO A 76 -60.95 -26.22 -37.36
CA PRO A 76 -60.70 -27.01 -36.15
C PRO A 76 -60.06 -26.14 -35.07
N PHE A 77 -60.62 -26.17 -33.86
CA PHE A 77 -60.06 -25.54 -32.67
C PHE A 77 -59.23 -26.54 -31.88
N THR A 78 -58.00 -26.13 -31.54
CA THR A 78 -57.02 -26.96 -30.83
C THR A 78 -56.40 -26.20 -29.66
N LEU A 79 -56.00 -26.95 -28.64
CA LEU A 79 -55.28 -26.44 -27.48
C LEU A 79 -53.78 -26.41 -27.76
N VAL A 80 -53.13 -25.37 -27.27
CA VAL A 80 -51.68 -25.25 -27.16
C VAL A 80 -51.30 -25.16 -25.68
N LYS A 81 -50.28 -25.93 -25.30
CA LYS A 81 -49.76 -26.00 -23.94
C LYS A 81 -48.29 -25.60 -23.90
N GLY A 82 -47.82 -25.17 -22.73
CA GLY A 82 -46.40 -24.93 -22.49
C GLY A 82 -45.67 -26.24 -22.15
N GLY A 83 -44.62 -26.57 -22.89
CA GLY A 83 -43.80 -27.77 -22.65
C GLY A 83 -44.60 -29.09 -22.66
N ASP A 84 -44.19 -30.03 -21.80
CA ASP A 84 -44.71 -31.40 -21.76
C ASP A 84 -45.91 -31.59 -20.81
N ARG A 85 -46.58 -30.49 -20.39
CA ARG A 85 -47.70 -30.53 -19.43
C ARG A 85 -48.80 -31.50 -19.89
N ASN A 86 -49.26 -32.41 -19.04
CA ASN A 86 -50.33 -33.33 -19.40
C ASN A 86 -51.68 -32.68 -19.09
N LEU A 87 -52.53 -32.48 -20.09
CA LEU A 87 -53.87 -31.91 -19.92
C LEU A 87 -54.86 -33.06 -19.66
N SER A 88 -55.05 -33.41 -18.39
CA SER A 88 -56.11 -34.32 -17.94
C SER A 88 -57.40 -33.53 -17.68
N SER A 89 -58.57 -34.16 -17.90
CA SER A 89 -59.89 -33.55 -17.64
C SER A 89 -60.13 -32.25 -18.40
N ILE A 90 -60.26 -32.33 -19.73
CA ILE A 90 -60.48 -31.16 -20.62
C ILE A 90 -61.60 -30.23 -20.12
N ASN A 91 -62.65 -30.77 -19.52
CA ASN A 91 -63.79 -30.01 -19.00
C ASN A 91 -63.51 -29.25 -17.69
N GLU A 92 -62.33 -29.38 -17.08
CA GLU A 92 -61.95 -28.70 -15.83
C GLU A 92 -60.81 -27.69 -16.05
N LEU A 93 -60.38 -27.50 -17.30
CA LEU A 93 -59.25 -26.64 -17.64
C LEU A 93 -59.60 -25.17 -17.54
N LYS A 94 -58.60 -24.37 -17.15
CA LYS A 94 -58.59 -22.93 -17.30
C LYS A 94 -57.88 -22.56 -18.60
N VAL A 95 -58.64 -22.06 -19.56
CA VAL A 95 -58.19 -21.86 -20.94
C VAL A 95 -58.12 -20.38 -21.31
N GLY A 96 -56.99 -19.96 -21.84
CA GLY A 96 -56.82 -18.63 -22.41
C GLY A 96 -57.33 -18.55 -23.85
N MET A 97 -58.17 -17.55 -24.14
CA MET A 97 -58.67 -17.24 -25.48
C MET A 97 -58.45 -15.77 -25.81
N LEU A 98 -58.32 -15.42 -27.09
CA LEU A 98 -58.32 -14.02 -27.49
C LEU A 98 -59.74 -13.44 -27.38
N LYS A 99 -59.87 -12.17 -26.99
CA LYS A 99 -61.16 -11.45 -26.95
C LYS A 99 -61.92 -11.50 -28.28
N SER A 100 -61.20 -11.53 -29.40
CA SER A 100 -61.78 -11.66 -30.75
C SER A 100 -62.49 -13.00 -31.00
N LEU A 101 -62.29 -14.01 -30.14
CA LEU A 101 -62.94 -15.33 -30.22
C LEU A 101 -64.18 -15.43 -29.31
N GLY A 102 -64.78 -14.31 -28.91
CA GLY A 102 -65.95 -14.29 -28.01
C GLY A 102 -67.11 -15.18 -28.48
N GLY A 103 -67.42 -15.19 -29.78
CA GLY A 103 -68.48 -16.05 -30.33
C GLY A 103 -68.14 -17.55 -30.25
N ALA A 104 -66.88 -17.94 -30.42
CA ALA A 104 -66.43 -19.32 -30.23
C ALA A 104 -66.48 -19.74 -28.76
N ALA A 105 -66.26 -18.81 -27.82
CA ALA A 105 -66.30 -19.10 -26.39
C ALA A 105 -67.69 -19.53 -25.89
N GLU A 106 -68.78 -19.06 -26.52
CA GLU A 106 -70.14 -19.54 -26.21
C GLU A 106 -70.31 -21.01 -26.60
N THR A 107 -69.80 -21.40 -27.77
CA THR A 107 -69.79 -22.80 -28.23
C THR A 107 -68.94 -23.68 -27.30
N VAL A 108 -67.78 -23.18 -26.87
CA VAL A 108 -66.93 -23.88 -25.90
C VAL A 108 -67.66 -24.13 -24.59
N LYS A 109 -68.41 -23.14 -24.06
CA LYS A 109 -69.20 -23.30 -22.82
C LYS A 109 -70.36 -24.29 -22.96
N GLN A 110 -70.94 -24.42 -24.15
CA GLN A 110 -72.00 -25.41 -24.40
C GLN A 110 -71.45 -26.84 -24.44
N ILE A 111 -70.30 -27.05 -25.08
CA ILE A 111 -69.67 -28.37 -25.22
C ILE A 111 -68.94 -28.78 -23.93
N PHE A 112 -68.30 -27.81 -23.25
CA PHE A 112 -67.48 -27.99 -22.05
C PHE A 112 -67.93 -27.02 -20.93
N PRO A 113 -69.05 -27.30 -20.25
CA PRO A 113 -69.64 -26.38 -19.26
C PRO A 113 -68.79 -26.15 -18.01
N GLY A 114 -67.81 -27.02 -17.72
CA GLY A 114 -66.92 -26.88 -16.57
C GLY A 114 -65.65 -26.06 -16.84
N MET A 115 -65.40 -25.68 -18.10
CA MET A 115 -64.17 -25.01 -18.52
C MET A 115 -64.17 -23.51 -18.15
N GLU A 116 -63.12 -23.04 -17.48
CA GLU A 116 -62.95 -21.62 -17.17
C GLU A 116 -62.27 -20.92 -18.36
N ILE A 117 -62.88 -19.86 -18.90
CA ILE A 117 -62.32 -19.12 -20.04
C ILE A 117 -61.81 -17.76 -19.58
N VAL A 118 -60.52 -17.49 -19.84
CA VAL A 118 -59.88 -16.20 -19.59
C VAL A 118 -59.57 -15.51 -20.91
N PHE A 119 -60.00 -14.26 -21.06
CA PHE A 119 -59.82 -13.50 -22.30
C PHE A 119 -58.58 -12.58 -22.26
N TYR A 120 -57.76 -12.67 -23.30
CA TYR A 120 -56.59 -11.82 -23.51
C TYR A 120 -56.77 -10.91 -24.72
N ALA A 121 -56.17 -9.71 -24.67
CA ALA A 121 -56.26 -8.73 -25.74
C ALA A 121 -55.42 -9.12 -26.98
N ASN A 122 -54.27 -9.76 -26.76
CA ASN A 122 -53.33 -10.16 -27.80
C ASN A 122 -52.69 -11.53 -27.45
N MET A 123 -52.01 -12.12 -28.44
CA MET A 123 -51.39 -13.45 -28.32
C MET A 123 -50.18 -13.45 -27.37
N ASP A 124 -49.41 -12.37 -27.33
CA ASP A 124 -48.20 -12.30 -26.49
C ASP A 124 -48.56 -12.38 -25.00
N ASP A 125 -49.63 -11.69 -24.59
CA ASP A 125 -50.10 -11.70 -23.21
C ASP A 125 -50.73 -13.04 -22.82
N SER A 126 -51.43 -13.71 -23.75
CA SER A 126 -51.96 -15.05 -23.49
C SER A 126 -50.84 -16.09 -23.34
N VAL A 127 -49.78 -16.01 -24.17
CA VAL A 127 -48.61 -16.89 -24.04
C VAL A 127 -47.84 -16.62 -22.75
N LYS A 128 -47.68 -15.36 -22.33
CA LYS A 128 -47.10 -15.04 -21.01
C LYS A 128 -47.90 -15.69 -19.89
N ALA A 129 -49.22 -15.52 -19.89
CA ALA A 129 -50.12 -16.11 -18.90
C ALA A 129 -50.00 -17.64 -18.84
N LEU A 130 -49.93 -18.32 -19.99
CA LEU A 130 -49.71 -19.76 -20.08
C LEU A 130 -48.38 -20.18 -19.42
N ARG A 131 -47.30 -19.42 -19.68
CA ARG A 131 -45.97 -19.71 -19.14
C ARG A 131 -45.91 -19.54 -17.63
N VAL A 132 -46.52 -18.48 -17.10
CA VAL A 132 -46.58 -18.24 -15.65
C VAL A 132 -47.61 -19.11 -14.93
N GLY A 133 -48.44 -19.86 -15.68
CA GLY A 133 -49.43 -20.79 -15.12
C GLY A 133 -50.74 -20.14 -14.69
N GLU A 134 -51.07 -18.96 -15.21
CA GLU A 134 -52.38 -18.32 -15.00
C GLU A 134 -53.51 -19.05 -15.74
N VAL A 135 -53.17 -19.73 -16.84
CA VAL A 135 -54.04 -20.61 -17.62
C VAL A 135 -53.30 -21.91 -17.91
N ASP A 136 -54.04 -23.00 -18.02
CA ASP A 136 -53.52 -24.35 -18.27
C ASP A 136 -53.17 -24.57 -19.74
N ALA A 137 -53.96 -23.97 -20.63
CA ALA A 137 -53.80 -24.09 -22.08
C ALA A 137 -54.35 -22.84 -22.80
N LEU A 138 -53.97 -22.68 -24.06
CA LEU A 138 -54.51 -21.66 -24.96
C LEU A 138 -55.35 -22.31 -26.05
N LEU A 139 -56.54 -21.79 -26.29
CA LEU A 139 -57.44 -22.28 -27.33
C LEU A 139 -57.53 -21.30 -28.49
N ASN A 140 -57.27 -21.81 -29.70
CA ASN A 140 -57.44 -21.06 -30.92
C ASN A 140 -57.67 -22.02 -32.10
N ASN A 141 -57.96 -21.44 -33.26
CA ASN A 141 -58.03 -22.15 -34.52
C ASN A 141 -56.64 -22.73 -34.86
N SER A 142 -56.61 -23.99 -35.29
CA SER A 142 -55.38 -24.71 -35.67
C SER A 142 -54.58 -23.99 -36.75
N TYR A 143 -55.24 -23.29 -37.68
CA TYR A 143 -54.56 -22.50 -38.71
C TYR A 143 -53.82 -21.29 -38.13
N VAL A 144 -54.32 -20.70 -37.04
CA VAL A 144 -53.61 -19.62 -36.32
C VAL A 144 -52.37 -20.19 -35.63
N TRP A 145 -52.47 -21.39 -35.05
CA TRP A 145 -51.30 -22.06 -34.45
C TRP A 145 -50.22 -22.38 -35.48
N SER A 146 -50.58 -22.83 -36.68
CA SER A 146 -49.63 -23.06 -37.77
C SER A 146 -48.83 -21.82 -38.16
N TYR A 147 -49.37 -20.62 -37.95
CA TYR A 147 -48.66 -19.35 -38.15
C TYR A 147 -47.87 -18.92 -36.91
N VAL A 148 -48.54 -18.85 -35.76
CA VAL A 148 -47.98 -18.30 -34.51
C VAL A 148 -46.80 -19.13 -34.01
N LEU A 149 -46.86 -20.46 -34.11
CA LEU A 149 -45.78 -21.34 -33.65
C LEU A 149 -44.53 -21.32 -34.54
N GLN A 150 -44.56 -20.61 -35.68
CA GLN A 150 -43.36 -20.35 -36.47
C GLN A 150 -42.43 -19.32 -35.81
N LYS A 151 -42.94 -18.53 -34.86
CA LYS A 151 -42.17 -17.54 -34.10
C LYS A 151 -41.18 -18.25 -33.16
N PRO A 152 -39.85 -17.97 -33.22
CA PRO A 152 -38.86 -18.63 -32.36
C PRO A 152 -39.15 -18.50 -30.88
N ALA A 153 -39.69 -17.34 -30.49
CA ALA A 153 -40.06 -17.07 -29.12
C ALA A 153 -41.15 -18.00 -28.59
N TYR A 154 -41.88 -18.75 -29.43
CA TYR A 154 -42.95 -19.68 -29.06
C TYR A 154 -42.60 -21.16 -29.30
N GLY A 155 -41.33 -21.47 -29.60
CA GLY A 155 -40.89 -22.84 -29.89
C GLY A 155 -40.97 -23.83 -28.72
N ASP A 156 -41.23 -23.34 -27.51
CA ASP A 156 -41.48 -24.14 -26.29
C ASP A 156 -42.96 -24.56 -26.14
N LEU A 157 -43.84 -24.08 -27.00
CA LEU A 157 -45.25 -24.43 -27.00
C LEU A 157 -45.52 -25.66 -27.87
N SER A 158 -46.44 -26.52 -27.45
CA SER A 158 -46.83 -27.71 -28.20
C SER A 158 -48.34 -27.75 -28.44
N VAL A 159 -48.73 -28.14 -29.66
CA VAL A 159 -50.14 -28.34 -30.05
C VAL A 159 -50.62 -29.67 -29.51
N GLN A 160 -51.78 -29.69 -28.88
CA GLN A 160 -52.46 -30.92 -28.54
C GLN A 160 -52.99 -31.60 -29.82
N PRO A 161 -52.61 -32.85 -30.12
CA PRO A 161 -52.91 -33.50 -31.41
C PRO A 161 -54.40 -33.69 -31.71
N SER A 162 -55.26 -33.61 -30.68
CA SER A 162 -56.70 -33.84 -30.81
C SER A 162 -57.45 -32.52 -31.01
N ASN A 163 -58.20 -32.41 -32.10
CA ASN A 163 -59.16 -31.34 -32.30
C ASN A 163 -60.23 -31.39 -31.20
N MET A 164 -60.50 -30.25 -30.55
CA MET A 164 -61.53 -30.18 -29.52
C MET A 164 -62.93 -30.16 -30.13
N PHE A 165 -63.11 -29.30 -31.12
CA PHE A 165 -64.33 -29.13 -31.90
C PHE A 165 -63.99 -28.41 -33.20
N SER A 166 -64.91 -28.45 -34.16
CA SER A 166 -64.81 -27.69 -35.40
C SER A 166 -65.97 -26.70 -35.46
N MET A 167 -65.70 -25.49 -35.93
CA MET A 167 -66.74 -24.52 -36.26
C MET A 167 -66.82 -24.35 -37.78
N ASP A 168 -68.05 -24.32 -38.27
CA ASP A 168 -68.31 -23.91 -39.64
C ASP A 168 -67.96 -22.43 -39.83
N PHE A 169 -67.54 -22.10 -41.04
CA PHE A 169 -67.15 -20.76 -41.45
C PHE A 169 -68.05 -20.35 -42.59
N ARG A 170 -69.11 -19.60 -42.25
CA ARG A 170 -70.19 -19.20 -43.15
C ARG A 170 -70.28 -17.68 -43.26
N VAL A 171 -71.00 -17.24 -44.27
CA VAL A 171 -71.39 -15.84 -44.48
C VAL A 171 -72.86 -15.68 -44.07
N GLY A 172 -73.22 -14.57 -43.45
CA GLY A 172 -74.58 -14.30 -42.97
C GLY A 172 -75.12 -12.99 -43.52
N SER A 173 -76.44 -12.94 -43.72
CA SER A 173 -77.20 -11.74 -44.08
C SER A 173 -78.56 -11.73 -43.36
N LEU A 174 -79.21 -10.57 -43.30
CA LEU A 174 -80.58 -10.47 -42.78
C LEU A 174 -81.55 -11.31 -43.65
N ASP A 175 -82.52 -11.95 -43.01
CA ASP A 175 -83.58 -12.71 -43.66
C ASP A 175 -84.54 -11.78 -44.42
N THR A 176 -84.09 -11.36 -45.60
CA THR A 176 -84.77 -10.43 -46.51
C THR A 176 -84.70 -10.97 -47.93
N PRO A 177 -85.58 -10.55 -48.86
CA PRO A 177 -85.51 -11.00 -50.25
C PRO A 177 -84.13 -10.77 -50.90
N LYS A 178 -83.50 -9.63 -50.60
CA LYS A 178 -82.13 -9.31 -51.07
C LYS A 178 -81.09 -10.21 -50.41
N GLY A 179 -81.22 -10.47 -49.10
CA GLY A 179 -80.34 -11.41 -48.39
C GLY A 179 -80.41 -12.81 -48.99
N HIS A 180 -81.62 -13.33 -49.27
CA HIS A 180 -81.80 -14.66 -49.87
C HIS A 180 -81.16 -14.74 -51.25
N GLU A 181 -81.33 -13.72 -52.09
CA GLU A 181 -80.69 -13.64 -53.40
C GLU A 181 -79.16 -13.74 -53.30
N ILE A 182 -78.56 -12.98 -52.38
CA ILE A 182 -77.10 -12.97 -52.18
C ILE A 182 -76.62 -14.33 -51.66
N ILE A 183 -77.30 -14.89 -50.65
CA ILE A 183 -76.89 -16.17 -50.04
C ILE A 183 -77.06 -17.35 -51.02
N GLU A 184 -78.16 -17.42 -51.77
CA GLU A 184 -78.38 -18.50 -52.75
C GLU A 184 -77.34 -18.45 -53.88
N ARG A 185 -76.99 -17.24 -54.32
CA ARG A 185 -75.98 -17.04 -55.36
C ARG A 185 -74.57 -17.34 -54.85
N LEU A 186 -74.25 -16.98 -53.59
CA LEU A 186 -73.02 -17.40 -52.93
C LEU A 186 -72.95 -18.92 -52.78
N ASN A 187 -74.05 -19.60 -52.42
CA ASN A 187 -74.10 -21.07 -52.34
C ASN A 187 -73.81 -21.72 -53.70
N THR A 188 -74.30 -21.12 -54.80
CA THR A 188 -73.95 -21.56 -56.15
C THR A 188 -72.45 -21.43 -56.42
N GLY A 189 -71.84 -20.31 -55.99
CA GLY A 189 -70.39 -20.12 -56.05
C GLY A 189 -69.61 -21.13 -55.20
N ILE A 190 -70.07 -21.41 -53.97
CA ILE A 190 -69.45 -22.41 -53.07
C ILE A 190 -69.44 -23.78 -53.75
N ALA A 191 -70.56 -24.19 -54.36
CA ALA A 191 -70.67 -25.47 -55.05
C ALA A 191 -69.83 -25.56 -56.34
N ALA A 192 -69.51 -24.42 -56.95
CA ALA A 192 -68.73 -24.35 -58.20
C ALA A 192 -67.21 -24.41 -57.96
N VAL A 193 -66.72 -23.90 -56.83
CA VAL A 193 -65.29 -23.92 -56.51
C VAL A 193 -64.83 -25.34 -56.14
N PRO A 194 -63.83 -25.93 -56.83
CA PRO A 194 -63.33 -27.26 -56.50
C PRO A 194 -62.70 -27.31 -55.09
N ASP A 195 -62.96 -28.40 -54.35
CA ASP A 195 -62.36 -28.64 -53.02
C ASP A 195 -60.83 -28.53 -53.04
N THR A 196 -60.18 -28.95 -54.13
CA THR A 196 -58.72 -28.84 -54.28
C THR A 196 -58.23 -27.40 -54.32
N HIS A 197 -59.05 -26.47 -54.84
CA HIS A 197 -58.73 -25.04 -54.87
C HIS A 197 -58.86 -24.43 -53.47
N LEU A 198 -59.95 -24.74 -52.76
CA LEU A 198 -60.14 -24.32 -51.36
C LEU A 198 -59.03 -24.86 -50.44
N GLN A 199 -58.64 -26.13 -50.61
CA GLN A 199 -57.50 -26.72 -49.89
C GLN A 199 -56.17 -26.05 -50.23
N ALA A 200 -55.95 -25.67 -51.50
CA ALA A 200 -54.75 -24.95 -51.91
C ALA A 200 -54.65 -23.58 -51.22
N ILE A 201 -55.77 -22.84 -51.08
CA ILE A 201 -55.82 -21.58 -50.33
C ILE A 201 -55.42 -21.82 -48.86
N VAL A 202 -55.98 -22.84 -48.22
CA VAL A 202 -55.63 -23.18 -46.82
C VAL A 202 -54.14 -23.54 -46.71
N LEU A 203 -53.62 -24.37 -47.62
CA LEU A 203 -52.21 -24.78 -47.65
C LEU A 203 -51.28 -23.58 -47.86
N ASP A 204 -51.63 -22.62 -48.72
CA ASP A 204 -50.78 -21.46 -48.99
C ASP A 204 -50.57 -20.60 -47.74
N HIS A 205 -51.61 -20.48 -46.91
CA HIS A 205 -51.62 -19.74 -45.65
C HIS A 205 -51.10 -20.52 -44.43
N THR A 206 -50.91 -21.85 -44.53
CA THR A 206 -50.56 -22.69 -43.37
C THR A 206 -49.23 -23.44 -43.53
N SER A 207 -48.82 -23.75 -44.76
CA SER A 207 -47.60 -24.52 -45.05
C SER A 207 -46.39 -23.66 -45.42
N ARG A 208 -46.60 -22.43 -45.91
CA ARG A 208 -45.51 -21.49 -46.15
C ARG A 208 -44.96 -20.96 -44.81
N LYS A 209 -43.63 -20.78 -44.75
CA LYS A 209 -43.01 -19.96 -43.68
C LYS A 209 -43.38 -18.50 -43.89
N LEU A 210 -44.59 -18.14 -43.51
CA LEU A 210 -45.14 -16.79 -43.65
C LEU A 210 -44.57 -15.84 -42.60
N TYR A 211 -44.14 -16.37 -41.46
CA TYR A 211 -43.55 -15.57 -40.40
C TYR A 211 -42.16 -15.06 -40.79
N LYS A 212 -42.06 -13.76 -41.05
CA LYS A 212 -40.78 -13.06 -41.27
C LYS A 212 -40.20 -12.66 -39.91
N TYR A 213 -38.93 -12.99 -39.69
CA TYR A 213 -38.24 -12.67 -38.44
C TYR A 213 -38.06 -11.17 -38.32
N ASP A 214 -38.45 -10.62 -37.17
CA ASP A 214 -38.12 -9.25 -36.82
C ASP A 214 -36.74 -9.18 -36.14
N PHE A 215 -36.27 -7.96 -35.85
CA PHE A 215 -34.97 -7.76 -35.17
C PHE A 215 -34.90 -8.45 -33.80
N TYR A 216 -36.01 -8.51 -33.07
CA TYR A 216 -36.08 -9.14 -31.75
C TYR A 216 -36.00 -10.66 -31.84
N ASP A 217 -36.53 -11.27 -32.91
CA ASP A 217 -36.41 -12.70 -33.16
C ASP A 217 -34.94 -13.11 -33.37
N TYR A 218 -34.15 -12.30 -34.10
CA TYR A 218 -32.71 -12.53 -34.23
C TYR A 218 -31.98 -12.39 -32.90
N LEU A 219 -32.31 -11.37 -32.10
CA LEU A 219 -31.72 -11.22 -30.76
C LEU A 219 -32.05 -12.42 -29.87
N TYR A 220 -33.28 -12.91 -29.90
CA TYR A 220 -33.72 -14.05 -29.10
C TYR A 220 -33.01 -15.34 -29.53
N GLN A 221 -32.96 -15.61 -30.83
CA GLN A 221 -32.34 -16.81 -31.39
C GLN A 221 -30.83 -16.89 -31.09
N TYR A 222 -30.12 -15.77 -31.21
CA TYR A 222 -28.66 -15.72 -31.05
C TYR A 222 -28.20 -15.17 -29.68
N ARG A 223 -29.11 -15.08 -28.69
CA ARG A 223 -28.82 -14.46 -27.38
C ARG A 223 -27.57 -15.03 -26.69
N LEU A 224 -27.38 -16.36 -26.74
CA LEU A 224 -26.22 -17.00 -26.12
C LEU A 224 -24.93 -16.64 -26.85
N PHE A 225 -24.95 -16.62 -28.19
CA PHE A 225 -23.80 -16.24 -29.01
C PHE A 225 -23.39 -14.79 -28.77
N LEU A 226 -24.36 -13.87 -28.68
CA LEU A 226 -24.11 -12.46 -28.34
C LEU A 226 -23.49 -12.31 -26.95
N ILE A 227 -24.02 -13.02 -25.94
CA ILE A 227 -23.48 -13.01 -24.58
C ILE A 227 -22.02 -13.52 -24.55
N PHE A 228 -21.74 -14.63 -25.23
CA PHE A 228 -20.37 -15.16 -25.35
C PHE A 228 -19.43 -14.18 -26.07
N GLY A 229 -19.89 -13.54 -27.16
CA GLY A 229 -19.11 -12.55 -27.90
C GLY A 229 -18.72 -11.35 -27.02
N VAL A 230 -19.66 -10.84 -26.21
CA VAL A 230 -19.39 -9.74 -25.27
C VAL A 230 -18.38 -10.18 -24.20
N MET A 231 -18.54 -11.36 -23.60
CA MET A 231 -17.57 -11.88 -22.62
C MET A 231 -16.17 -12.05 -23.20
N LEU A 232 -16.05 -12.52 -24.44
CA LEU A 232 -14.76 -12.73 -25.09
C LEU A 232 -14.09 -11.39 -25.43
N PHE A 233 -14.89 -10.39 -25.83
CA PHE A 233 -14.41 -9.03 -26.09
C PHE A 233 -13.92 -8.33 -24.81
N THR A 234 -14.64 -8.44 -23.70
CA THR A 234 -14.22 -7.86 -22.41
C THR A 234 -12.95 -8.54 -21.88
N ALA A 235 -12.84 -9.87 -21.99
CA ALA A 235 -11.63 -10.60 -21.64
C ALA A 235 -10.42 -10.15 -22.48
N LEU A 236 -10.62 -9.94 -23.79
CA LEU A 236 -9.57 -9.41 -24.67
C LEU A 236 -9.11 -8.00 -24.25
N ILE A 237 -10.04 -7.11 -23.88
CA ILE A 237 -9.71 -5.78 -23.34
C ILE A 237 -8.91 -5.88 -22.04
N ILE A 238 -9.29 -6.76 -21.12
CA ILE A 238 -8.56 -6.95 -19.85
C ILE A 238 -7.13 -7.47 -20.11
N ILE A 239 -6.98 -8.47 -20.98
CA ILE A 239 -5.66 -9.04 -21.32
C ILE A 239 -4.78 -7.99 -21.97
N THR A 240 -5.30 -7.23 -22.93
CA THR A 240 -4.54 -6.17 -23.62
C THR A 240 -4.15 -5.03 -22.67
N THR A 241 -5.05 -4.60 -21.79
CA THR A 241 -4.74 -3.56 -20.79
C THR A 241 -3.71 -4.02 -19.76
N MET A 242 -3.79 -5.27 -19.28
CA MET A 242 -2.76 -5.84 -18.39
C MET A 242 -1.40 -5.92 -19.08
N ARG A 243 -1.34 -6.41 -20.33
CA ARG A 243 -0.10 -6.43 -21.12
C ARG A 243 0.48 -5.03 -21.32
N MET A 244 -0.35 -4.03 -21.62
CA MET A 244 0.10 -2.64 -21.75
C MET A 244 0.68 -2.09 -20.44
N ARG A 245 0.11 -2.43 -19.29
CA ARG A 245 0.66 -2.02 -17.98
C ARG A 245 2.03 -2.62 -17.72
N VAL A 246 2.20 -3.93 -17.95
CA VAL A 246 3.48 -4.62 -17.76
C VAL A 246 4.55 -4.03 -18.68
N MET A 247 4.25 -3.84 -19.97
CA MET A 247 5.20 -3.22 -20.90
C MET A 247 5.57 -1.78 -20.51
N ARG A 248 4.64 -0.99 -19.98
CA ARG A 248 4.95 0.36 -19.46
C ARG A 248 5.91 0.29 -18.28
N LEU A 249 5.67 -0.59 -17.32
CA LEU A 249 6.56 -0.74 -16.15
C LEU A 249 7.97 -1.16 -16.57
N GLU A 250 8.11 -2.10 -17.51
CA GLU A 250 9.42 -2.49 -18.04
C GLU A 250 10.10 -1.37 -18.82
N GLN A 251 9.35 -0.55 -19.55
CA GLN A 251 9.88 0.63 -20.25
C GLN A 251 10.30 1.72 -19.27
N GLU A 252 9.50 1.97 -18.22
CA GLU A 252 9.83 2.92 -17.16
C GLU A 252 11.10 2.48 -16.42
N GLU A 253 11.24 1.20 -16.08
CA GLU A 253 12.45 0.62 -15.47
C GLU A 253 13.68 0.83 -16.36
N LYS A 254 13.57 0.54 -17.67
CA LYS A 254 14.66 0.74 -18.65
C LYS A 254 15.00 2.20 -18.84
N VAL A 255 14.00 3.08 -18.94
CA VAL A 255 14.20 4.53 -19.02
C VAL A 255 14.87 5.05 -17.75
N ARG A 256 14.47 4.56 -16.59
CA ARG A 256 15.08 4.89 -15.29
C ARG A 256 16.54 4.46 -15.24
N GLN A 257 16.85 3.24 -15.66
CA GLN A 257 18.23 2.74 -15.78
C GLN A 257 19.08 3.55 -16.76
N LEU A 258 18.49 4.08 -17.84
CA LEU A 258 19.17 4.96 -18.81
C LEU A 258 19.37 6.40 -18.29
N ILE A 259 18.51 6.88 -17.39
CA ILE A 259 18.62 8.23 -16.79
C ILE A 259 19.62 8.22 -15.62
N ASP A 260 19.67 7.13 -14.86
CA ASP A 260 20.45 7.03 -13.63
C ASP A 260 21.91 6.65 -13.85
N ARG A 261 22.33 6.34 -15.09
CA ARG A 261 23.71 5.99 -15.45
C ARG A 261 24.29 6.91 -16.53
N ASP A 262 25.58 7.18 -16.43
CA ASP A 262 26.32 7.91 -17.46
C ASP A 262 26.61 6.97 -18.66
N PRO A 263 26.23 7.36 -19.89
CA PRO A 263 26.31 6.49 -21.07
C PRO A 263 27.76 6.21 -21.52
N LEU A 264 28.72 7.04 -21.14
CA LEU A 264 30.11 6.85 -21.53
C LEU A 264 30.82 5.85 -20.61
N THR A 265 30.61 5.98 -19.30
CA THR A 265 31.40 5.33 -18.25
C THR A 265 30.65 4.23 -17.50
N GLY A 266 29.31 4.21 -17.55
CA GLY A 266 28.47 3.20 -16.92
C GLY A 266 28.27 3.35 -15.40
N VAL A 267 28.97 4.29 -14.76
CA VAL A 267 28.71 4.71 -13.37
C VAL A 267 27.44 5.55 -13.28
N LEU A 268 27.04 5.97 -12.07
CA LEU A 268 25.81 6.73 -11.89
C LEU A 268 25.89 8.10 -12.59
N SER A 269 24.78 8.56 -13.14
CA SER A 269 24.62 9.98 -13.48
C SER A 269 24.48 10.80 -12.19
N LEU A 270 24.49 12.14 -12.28
CA LEU A 270 24.24 12.99 -11.10
C LEU A 270 22.93 12.62 -10.38
N ASN A 271 21.85 12.35 -11.13
CA ASN A 271 20.57 11.95 -10.54
C ASN A 271 20.65 10.57 -9.87
N GLY A 272 21.27 9.60 -10.52
CA GLY A 272 21.47 8.28 -9.94
C GLY A 272 22.33 8.32 -8.68
N PHE A 273 23.36 9.16 -8.68
CA PHE A 273 24.25 9.37 -7.55
C PHE A 273 23.51 9.97 -6.35
N ARG A 274 22.72 11.05 -6.55
CA ARG A 274 21.88 11.65 -5.51
C ARG A 274 20.98 10.61 -4.84
N LYS A 275 20.26 9.83 -5.66
CA LYS A 275 19.37 8.78 -5.16
C LYS A 275 20.13 7.74 -4.33
N ARG A 276 21.29 7.30 -4.80
CA ARG A 276 22.10 6.31 -4.08
C ARG A 276 22.65 6.84 -2.77
N VAL A 277 23.11 8.09 -2.73
CA VAL A 277 23.57 8.74 -1.49
C VAL A 277 22.43 8.87 -0.49
N GLU A 278 21.24 9.32 -0.93
CA GLU A 278 20.07 9.39 -0.04
C GLU A 278 19.68 8.03 0.55
N GLU A 279 19.72 6.96 -0.27
CA GLU A 279 19.48 5.59 0.20
C GLU A 279 20.49 5.19 1.27
N LEU A 280 21.79 5.36 1.01
CA LEU A 280 22.87 4.97 1.92
C LEU A 280 22.83 5.73 3.25
N LEU A 281 22.55 7.02 3.23
CA LEU A 281 22.48 7.83 4.45
C LEU A 281 21.24 7.50 5.30
N ARG A 282 20.13 7.06 4.68
CA ARG A 282 18.94 6.59 5.41
C ARG A 282 19.10 5.19 5.96
N GLU A 283 19.75 4.28 5.21
CA GLU A 283 20.03 2.91 5.65
C GLU A 283 21.07 2.86 6.77
N HIS A 284 22.00 3.83 6.79
CA HIS A 284 23.11 3.88 7.72
C HIS A 284 23.30 5.28 8.35
N PRO A 285 22.36 5.74 9.20
CA PRO A 285 22.37 7.10 9.75
C PRO A 285 23.57 7.39 10.68
N ASP A 286 24.11 6.35 11.32
CA ASP A 286 25.20 6.48 12.30
C ASP A 286 26.59 6.25 11.69
N VAL A 287 26.65 5.91 10.40
CA VAL A 287 27.92 5.67 9.71
C VAL A 287 28.50 7.00 9.23
N PRO A 288 29.76 7.34 9.59
CA PRO A 288 30.35 8.56 9.10
C PRO A 288 30.72 8.38 7.61
N TYR A 289 30.30 9.33 6.78
CA TYR A 289 30.61 9.37 5.35
C TYR A 289 31.44 10.59 4.96
N LEU A 290 32.16 10.48 3.85
CA LEU A 290 32.76 11.59 3.13
C LEU A 290 32.32 11.55 1.68
N ILE A 291 32.17 12.74 1.10
CA ILE A 291 31.95 12.92 -0.34
C ILE A 291 33.17 13.60 -0.95
N SER A 292 33.61 13.13 -2.10
CA SER A 292 34.70 13.75 -2.85
C SER A 292 34.23 14.19 -4.23
N TYR A 293 34.75 15.33 -4.66
CA TYR A 293 34.62 15.86 -6.01
C TYR A 293 35.99 15.80 -6.68
N ASN A 294 36.09 15.07 -7.79
CA ASN A 294 37.34 14.72 -8.43
C ASN A 294 37.33 15.19 -9.88
N ASN A 295 38.44 15.77 -10.34
CA ASN A 295 38.53 16.48 -11.61
C ASN A 295 39.89 16.23 -12.29
N ILE A 296 39.93 16.11 -13.63
CA ILE A 296 41.18 15.98 -14.39
C ILE A 296 41.68 17.37 -14.80
N LYS A 297 42.78 17.81 -14.19
CA LYS A 297 43.35 19.10 -14.53
C LYS A 297 43.77 19.15 -16.00
N ASN A 298 43.31 20.20 -16.70
CA ASN A 298 43.54 20.42 -18.12
C ASN A 298 43.02 19.28 -19.04
N PHE A 299 41.91 18.62 -18.69
CA PHE A 299 41.31 17.57 -19.54
C PHE A 299 41.03 18.02 -20.98
N LYS A 300 40.64 19.28 -21.18
CA LYS A 300 40.49 19.87 -22.52
C LYS A 300 41.77 19.76 -23.36
N TYR A 301 42.94 19.98 -22.76
CA TYR A 301 44.23 19.83 -23.45
C TYR A 301 44.49 18.38 -23.88
N ILE A 302 44.06 17.40 -23.08
CA ILE A 302 44.14 15.97 -23.44
C ILE A 302 43.28 15.70 -24.67
N ASN A 303 42.03 16.18 -24.70
CA ASN A 303 41.14 16.04 -25.85
C ASN A 303 41.70 16.71 -27.10
N ASP A 304 42.22 17.94 -26.96
CA ASP A 304 42.77 18.72 -28.08
C ASP A 304 44.08 18.10 -28.62
N SER A 305 44.91 17.49 -27.77
CA SER A 305 46.23 16.96 -28.16
C SER A 305 46.21 15.49 -28.58
N LEU A 306 45.37 14.66 -27.96
CA LEU A 306 45.35 13.20 -28.15
C LEU A 306 44.05 12.69 -28.81
N GLY A 307 43.08 13.58 -29.04
CA GLY A 307 41.78 13.29 -29.62
C GLY A 307 40.72 12.93 -28.58
N MET A 308 39.46 13.20 -28.90
CA MET A 308 38.32 12.99 -28.02
C MET A 308 38.15 11.52 -27.59
N THR A 309 38.45 10.57 -28.48
CA THR A 309 38.44 9.13 -28.15
C THR A 309 39.43 8.78 -27.04
N ALA A 310 40.60 9.42 -27.00
CA ALA A 310 41.59 9.17 -25.96
C ALA A 310 41.14 9.70 -24.59
N GLY A 311 40.42 10.83 -24.56
CA GLY A 311 39.79 11.35 -23.36
C GLY A 311 38.66 10.43 -22.88
N ASP A 312 37.79 9.98 -23.79
CA ASP A 312 36.71 9.04 -23.48
C ASP A 312 37.24 7.73 -22.89
N ASP A 313 38.33 7.18 -23.45
CA ASP A 313 38.95 5.96 -22.95
C ASP A 313 39.59 6.15 -21.57
N LEU A 314 40.13 7.33 -21.28
CA LEU A 314 40.64 7.67 -19.95
C LEU A 314 39.50 7.73 -18.91
N LEU A 315 38.37 8.34 -19.27
CA LEU A 315 37.19 8.42 -18.40
C LEU A 315 36.59 7.04 -18.12
N ARG A 316 36.49 6.17 -19.14
CA ARG A 316 36.08 4.76 -18.95
C ARG A 316 37.03 4.00 -18.05
N PHE A 317 38.33 4.20 -18.22
CA PHE A 317 39.35 3.55 -17.41
C PHE A 317 39.28 3.99 -15.94
N TRP A 318 39.10 5.28 -15.67
CA TRP A 318 38.88 5.77 -14.30
C TRP A 318 37.63 5.12 -13.71
N ALA A 319 36.49 5.20 -14.38
CA ALA A 319 35.25 4.60 -13.89
C ALA A 319 35.39 3.10 -13.57
N GLN A 320 36.06 2.34 -14.45
CA GLN A 320 36.35 0.92 -14.22
C GLN A 320 37.19 0.72 -12.96
N LYS A 321 38.32 1.42 -12.83
CA LYS A 321 39.22 1.30 -11.68
C LYS A 321 38.52 1.63 -10.37
N SER A 322 37.71 2.68 -10.37
CA SER A 322 36.90 3.03 -9.20
C SER A 322 35.92 1.91 -8.85
N MET A 323 35.18 1.34 -9.82
CA MET A 323 34.21 0.28 -9.53
C MET A 323 34.85 -0.99 -8.96
N GLU A 324 36.10 -1.31 -9.32
CA GLU A 324 36.84 -2.48 -8.79
C GLU A 324 37.07 -2.40 -7.26
N VAL A 325 37.04 -1.20 -6.67
CA VAL A 325 37.28 -0.96 -5.23
C VAL A 325 36.04 -0.47 -4.48
N MET A 326 34.88 -0.38 -5.13
CA MET A 326 33.63 0.02 -4.49
C MET A 326 32.97 -1.15 -3.77
N THR A 327 32.37 -0.86 -2.62
CA THR A 327 31.49 -1.80 -1.91
C THR A 327 30.03 -1.38 -2.08
N ASP A 328 29.09 -2.22 -1.63
CA ASP A 328 27.67 -1.89 -1.66
C ASP A 328 27.34 -0.64 -0.82
N GLU A 329 28.23 -0.23 0.08
CA GLU A 329 28.06 0.94 0.95
C GLU A 329 28.72 2.21 0.39
N ASP A 330 29.22 2.15 -0.84
CA ASP A 330 29.85 3.28 -1.52
C ASP A 330 29.04 3.70 -2.76
N ALA A 331 29.29 4.89 -3.26
CA ALA A 331 28.67 5.36 -4.51
C ALA A 331 29.68 6.12 -5.37
N ILE A 332 29.59 5.96 -6.69
CA ILE A 332 30.32 6.75 -7.67
C ILE A 332 29.39 7.23 -8.77
N GLY A 333 29.54 8.50 -9.13
CA GLY A 333 28.86 9.10 -10.27
C GLY A 333 29.76 10.01 -11.08
N ARG A 334 29.36 10.22 -12.33
CA ARG A 334 29.95 11.22 -13.22
C ARG A 334 28.95 12.35 -13.43
N ILE A 335 29.35 13.57 -13.11
CA ILE A 335 28.47 14.74 -13.19
C ILE A 335 28.45 15.28 -14.62
N GLU A 336 29.61 15.71 -15.10
CA GLU A 336 29.82 16.28 -16.41
C GLU A 336 31.30 16.21 -16.79
N GLY A 337 31.62 16.14 -18.08
CA GLY A 337 33.02 16.18 -18.54
C GLY A 337 33.91 15.16 -17.84
N ASP A 338 34.90 15.65 -17.11
CA ASP A 338 35.88 14.89 -16.33
C ASP A 338 35.65 14.96 -14.81
N HIS A 339 34.46 15.40 -14.39
CA HIS A 339 34.07 15.53 -12.99
C HIS A 339 33.39 14.24 -12.47
N PHE A 340 34.03 13.61 -11.50
CA PHE A 340 33.51 12.46 -10.78
C PHE A 340 33.20 12.81 -9.32
N VAL A 341 32.10 12.29 -8.82
CA VAL A 341 31.77 12.33 -7.39
C VAL A 341 31.77 10.94 -6.80
N VAL A 342 32.26 10.84 -5.58
CA VAL A 342 32.37 9.57 -4.86
C VAL A 342 31.93 9.78 -3.41
N LEU A 343 31.04 8.91 -2.92
CA LEU A 343 30.71 8.77 -1.50
C LEU A 343 31.45 7.55 -0.93
N ARG A 344 32.14 7.72 0.19
CA ARG A 344 32.82 6.64 0.94
C ARG A 344 32.52 6.75 2.43
N LYS A 345 32.59 5.63 3.15
CA LYS A 345 32.70 5.67 4.61
C LYS A 345 33.97 6.38 5.06
N ALA A 346 33.85 7.31 5.99
CA ALA A 346 34.97 7.98 6.64
C ALA A 346 35.62 7.05 7.68
N GLY A 347 36.94 7.13 7.85
CA GLY A 347 37.63 6.50 8.98
C GLY A 347 38.39 5.18 8.72
N SER A 348 38.59 4.74 7.47
CA SER A 348 39.60 3.72 7.17
C SER A 348 40.72 4.32 6.33
N ASP A 349 41.86 4.62 6.96
CA ASP A 349 43.08 5.03 6.25
C ASP A 349 43.44 4.03 5.14
N GLU A 350 43.08 2.75 5.32
CA GLU A 350 43.20 1.70 4.32
C GLU A 350 42.37 1.94 3.06
N LYS A 351 41.11 2.42 3.14
CA LYS A 351 40.29 2.66 1.94
C LYS A 351 40.79 3.87 1.15
N MET A 352 41.20 4.96 1.82
CA MET A 352 41.78 6.11 1.13
C MET A 352 43.14 5.77 0.49
N LEU A 353 43.96 4.98 1.18
CA LEU A 353 45.22 4.47 0.63
C LEU A 353 44.96 3.53 -0.56
N ARG A 354 43.93 2.68 -0.47
CA ARG A 354 43.50 1.81 -1.56
C ARG A 354 43.01 2.61 -2.77
N ASP A 355 42.21 3.65 -2.57
CA ASP A 355 41.79 4.53 -3.67
C ASP A 355 43.01 5.22 -4.33
N GLU A 356 44.01 5.62 -3.56
CA GLU A 356 45.25 6.20 -4.09
C GLU A 356 46.04 5.20 -4.95
N ILE A 357 46.22 3.96 -4.48
CA ILE A 357 47.03 2.92 -5.15
C ILE A 357 46.28 2.26 -6.31
N ASP A 358 45.02 1.88 -6.12
CA ASP A 358 44.28 1.04 -7.07
C ASP A 358 43.45 1.87 -8.07
N VAL A 359 43.20 3.15 -7.78
CA VAL A 359 42.42 4.04 -8.66
C VAL A 359 43.26 5.21 -9.16
N PHE A 360 43.71 6.10 -8.28
CA PHE A 360 44.31 7.36 -8.71
C PHE A 360 45.68 7.18 -9.36
N GLU A 361 46.55 6.32 -8.85
CA GLU A 361 47.86 6.05 -9.44
C GLU A 361 47.76 5.45 -10.87
N PRO A 362 46.95 4.40 -11.12
CA PRO A 362 46.72 3.89 -12.48
C PRO A 362 46.16 4.95 -13.43
N VAL A 363 45.21 5.76 -12.98
CA VAL A 363 44.63 6.82 -13.82
C VAL A 363 45.66 7.89 -14.15
N ARG A 364 46.53 8.28 -13.20
CA ARG A 364 47.65 9.21 -13.44
C ARG A 364 48.63 8.67 -14.48
N ASN A 365 48.88 7.36 -14.46
CA ASN A 365 49.86 6.70 -15.32
C ASN A 365 49.29 6.17 -16.65
N TYR A 366 47.97 6.29 -16.88
CA TYR A 366 47.27 5.72 -18.04
C TYR A 366 47.95 5.98 -19.40
N PHE A 367 48.35 7.23 -19.67
CA PHE A 367 49.01 7.57 -20.93
C PHE A 367 50.51 7.25 -20.95
N ILE A 368 51.15 7.16 -19.79
CA ILE A 368 52.55 6.73 -19.66
C ILE A 368 52.66 5.26 -20.06
N GLU A 369 51.78 4.40 -19.54
CA GLU A 369 51.76 2.96 -19.85
C GLU A 369 51.46 2.69 -21.33
N LYS A 370 50.72 3.59 -21.99
CA LYS A 370 50.47 3.55 -23.44
C LYS A 370 51.56 4.20 -24.29
N GLY A 371 52.71 4.55 -23.70
CA GLY A 371 53.88 5.09 -24.40
C GLY A 371 53.76 6.54 -24.87
N LYS A 372 52.78 7.30 -24.35
CA LYS A 372 52.51 8.70 -24.76
C LYS A 372 53.16 9.74 -23.85
N GLY A 373 53.80 9.35 -22.76
CA GLY A 373 54.66 10.21 -21.92
C GLY A 373 53.96 11.28 -21.06
N ASN A 374 52.63 11.38 -21.08
CA ASN A 374 51.88 12.39 -20.33
C ASN A 374 51.33 11.81 -19.03
N LYS A 375 51.65 12.43 -17.88
CA LYS A 375 51.01 12.11 -16.59
C LYS A 375 49.69 12.88 -16.46
N VAL A 376 48.61 12.20 -16.12
CA VAL A 376 47.32 12.83 -15.82
C VAL A 376 47.38 13.43 -14.41
N GLN A 377 46.85 14.64 -14.23
CA GLN A 377 46.77 15.29 -12.92
C GLN A 377 45.33 15.29 -12.44
N ILE A 378 45.13 14.80 -11.21
CA ILE A 378 43.82 14.72 -10.58
C ILE A 378 43.79 15.73 -9.43
N CYS A 379 42.75 16.54 -9.40
CA CYS A 379 42.43 17.46 -8.31
C CYS A 379 41.18 16.96 -7.62
N SER A 380 41.26 16.78 -6.31
CA SER A 380 40.16 16.27 -5.50
C SER A 380 39.84 17.21 -4.35
N GLY A 381 38.56 17.41 -4.08
CA GLY A 381 38.08 18.11 -2.91
C GLY A 381 37.19 17.19 -2.10
N VAL A 382 37.36 17.18 -0.79
CA VAL A 382 36.67 16.25 0.10
C VAL A 382 35.86 17.01 1.13
N TYR A 383 34.63 16.61 1.34
CA TYR A 383 33.76 17.09 2.41
C TYR A 383 33.37 15.92 3.31
N VAL A 384 33.65 16.05 4.60
CA VAL A 384 33.24 15.07 5.61
C VAL A 384 31.85 15.43 6.10
N LEU A 385 30.91 14.50 6.00
CA LEU A 385 29.52 14.74 6.40
C LEU A 385 29.44 14.99 7.91
N THR A 386 28.52 15.88 8.28
CA THR A 386 28.18 16.24 9.66
C THR A 386 26.94 15.48 10.13
N PRO A 387 26.67 15.43 11.45
CA PRO A 387 25.40 14.91 11.96
C PRO A 387 24.17 15.62 11.36
N ARG A 388 24.30 16.92 11.00
CA ARG A 388 23.21 17.68 10.35
C ARG A 388 22.91 17.19 8.94
N ASP A 389 23.93 16.71 8.22
CA ASP A 389 23.78 16.20 6.85
C ASP A 389 23.01 14.87 6.82
N HIS A 390 23.02 14.11 7.92
CA HIS A 390 22.23 12.89 8.08
C HIS A 390 20.77 13.20 8.45
N GLN A 391 20.54 14.27 9.21
CA GLN A 391 19.19 14.72 9.59
C GLN A 391 18.45 15.41 8.43
N ASN A 392 19.17 16.19 7.63
CA ASN A 392 18.63 16.89 6.47
C ASN A 392 19.51 16.63 5.24
N ILE A 393 19.20 15.55 4.53
CA ILE A 393 20.00 15.08 3.40
C ILE A 393 19.82 16.03 2.21
N ASP A 394 20.83 16.86 1.97
CA ASP A 394 20.99 17.69 0.77
C ASP A 394 22.29 17.34 0.07
N VAL A 395 22.22 16.40 -0.88
CA VAL A 395 23.40 15.89 -1.60
C VAL A 395 24.07 16.99 -2.45
N ASP A 396 23.31 17.96 -2.97
CA ASP A 396 23.86 19.02 -3.80
C ASP A 396 24.75 19.96 -2.99
N HIS A 397 24.29 20.31 -1.79
CA HIS A 397 25.09 21.08 -0.84
C HIS A 397 26.41 20.38 -0.47
N MET A 398 26.36 19.06 -0.23
CA MET A 398 27.54 18.25 0.07
C MET A 398 28.55 18.23 -1.11
N ILE A 399 28.05 18.07 -2.35
CA ILE A 399 28.84 18.13 -3.58
C ILE A 399 29.48 19.52 -3.75
N ASP A 400 28.74 20.60 -3.48
CA ASP A 400 29.23 21.97 -3.62
C ASP A 400 30.37 22.27 -2.64
N PHE A 401 30.31 21.80 -1.40
CA PHE A 401 31.42 21.93 -0.46
C PHE A 401 32.66 21.16 -0.89
N ALA A 402 32.50 19.92 -1.36
CA ALA A 402 33.60 19.16 -1.93
C ALA A 402 34.20 19.88 -3.17
N ARG A 403 33.35 20.46 -4.02
CA ARG A 403 33.77 21.24 -5.19
C ARG A 403 34.56 22.50 -4.81
N VAL A 404 34.17 23.20 -3.74
CA VAL A 404 34.91 24.36 -3.22
C VAL A 404 36.32 23.95 -2.79
N ALA A 405 36.46 22.81 -2.12
CA ALA A 405 37.77 22.28 -1.75
C ALA A 405 38.61 21.86 -2.97
N GLU A 406 38.00 21.21 -3.97
CA GLU A 406 38.69 20.83 -5.22
C GLU A 406 39.23 22.06 -5.93
N LYS A 407 38.42 23.12 -5.99
CA LYS A 407 38.81 24.38 -6.62
C LYS A 407 40.05 24.99 -5.96
N ARG A 408 40.20 24.89 -4.64
CA ARG A 408 41.40 25.36 -3.93
C ARG A 408 42.65 24.58 -4.37
N VAL A 409 42.55 23.26 -4.55
CA VAL A 409 43.64 22.43 -5.08
C VAL A 409 44.03 22.88 -6.50
N ARG A 410 43.02 23.04 -7.36
CA ARG A 410 43.21 23.43 -8.76
C ARG A 410 43.87 24.80 -8.89
N ASP A 411 43.38 25.80 -8.14
CA ASP A 411 43.85 27.19 -8.23
C ASP A 411 45.25 27.37 -7.62
N ASN A 412 45.58 26.60 -6.57
CA ASN A 412 46.91 26.61 -5.93
C ASN A 412 47.99 25.83 -6.72
N LYS A 413 47.67 25.39 -7.95
CA LYS A 413 48.54 24.60 -8.84
C LYS A 413 49.08 23.29 -8.24
N LYS A 414 48.47 22.77 -7.17
CA LYS A 414 48.86 21.49 -6.56
C LYS A 414 48.13 20.33 -7.25
N GLU A 415 48.75 19.15 -7.26
CA GLU A 415 48.07 17.87 -7.51
C GLU A 415 47.72 17.21 -6.16
N GLY A 416 46.66 16.40 -6.10
CA GLY A 416 46.22 15.73 -4.88
C GLY A 416 44.84 16.16 -4.39
N TYR A 417 44.63 16.18 -3.07
CA TYR A 417 43.34 16.44 -2.45
C TYR A 417 43.39 17.51 -1.35
N GLU A 418 42.25 18.18 -1.08
CA GLU A 418 42.07 19.09 0.06
C GLU A 418 40.71 18.86 0.72
N PHE A 419 40.65 19.01 2.04
CA PHE A 419 39.39 18.92 2.80
C PHE A 419 38.74 20.30 2.95
N TYR A 420 37.42 20.35 2.80
CA TYR A 420 36.64 21.55 3.12
C TYR A 420 36.65 21.83 4.63
N ASN A 421 36.46 20.79 5.45
CA ASN A 421 36.38 20.82 6.91
C ASN A 421 37.45 19.89 7.56
N PRO A 422 38.74 20.29 7.56
CA PRO A 422 39.83 19.43 8.01
C PRO A 422 39.74 19.00 9.49
N GLU A 423 39.22 19.84 10.37
CA GLU A 423 39.06 19.50 11.80
C GLU A 423 38.11 18.32 12.03
N GLN A 424 37.07 18.21 11.20
CA GLN A 424 36.05 17.18 11.31
C GLN A 424 36.52 15.83 10.78
N TRP A 425 37.39 15.86 9.76
CA TRP A 425 38.09 14.68 9.26
C TRP A 425 39.01 14.07 10.33
N GLU A 426 39.84 14.88 10.97
CA GLU A 426 40.74 14.42 12.03
C GLU A 426 39.96 13.84 13.22
N ARG A 427 38.81 14.45 13.57
CA ARG A 427 37.91 13.90 14.58
C ARG A 427 37.37 12.53 14.18
N GLY A 428 36.88 12.38 12.95
CA GLY A 428 36.36 11.10 12.43
C GLY A 428 37.43 9.99 12.42
N LYS A 429 38.65 10.31 11.98
CA LYS A 429 39.79 9.37 12.05
C LYS A 429 40.08 8.92 13.47
N LYS A 430 40.14 9.87 14.40
CA LYS A 430 40.43 9.58 15.80
C LYS A 430 39.37 8.67 16.41
N SER A 431 38.08 8.95 16.16
CA SER A 431 36.98 8.10 16.59
C SER A 431 37.09 6.68 16.02
N ALA A 432 37.35 6.54 14.72
CA ALA A 432 37.49 5.22 14.09
C ALA A 432 38.66 4.41 14.69
N HIS A 433 39.78 5.08 14.99
CA HIS A 433 40.92 4.42 15.66
C HIS A 433 40.57 3.97 17.07
N ILE A 434 39.88 4.81 17.83
CA ILE A 434 39.40 4.50 19.19
C ILE A 434 38.48 3.27 19.16
N ILE A 435 37.48 3.27 18.28
CA ILE A 435 36.52 2.17 18.11
C ILE A 435 37.24 0.86 17.77
N ALA A 436 38.14 0.87 16.79
CA ALA A 436 38.87 -0.31 16.35
C ALA A 436 39.84 -0.86 17.42
N HIS A 437 40.38 -0.01 18.28
CA HIS A 437 41.38 -0.38 19.28
C HIS A 437 40.78 -0.82 20.63
N LEU A 438 39.49 -0.56 20.90
CA LEU A 438 38.86 -0.88 22.20
C LEU A 438 39.07 -2.34 22.65
N PRO A 439 38.90 -3.39 21.80
CA PRO A 439 39.09 -4.77 22.24
C PRO A 439 40.53 -5.08 22.67
N VAL A 440 41.50 -4.44 22.01
CA VAL A 440 42.93 -4.55 22.34
C VAL A 440 43.22 -3.79 23.63
N ALA A 441 42.68 -2.59 23.77
CA ALA A 441 42.86 -1.74 24.95
C ALA A 441 42.33 -2.40 26.25
N ILE A 442 41.20 -3.09 26.18
CA ILE A 442 40.65 -3.88 27.30
C ILE A 442 41.60 -5.02 27.66
N LYS A 443 42.08 -5.76 26.66
CA LYS A 443 42.96 -6.93 26.87
C LYS A 443 44.34 -6.55 27.41
N ASP A 444 44.90 -5.47 26.92
CA ASP A 444 46.25 -5.01 27.26
C ASP A 444 46.26 -4.08 28.49
N GLU A 445 45.13 -3.96 29.20
CA GLU A 445 44.93 -3.12 30.39
C GLU A 445 45.32 -1.64 30.16
N GLU A 446 45.14 -1.13 28.92
CA GLU A 446 45.33 0.29 28.58
C GLU A 446 44.27 1.19 29.24
N ILE A 447 43.13 0.59 29.58
CA ILE A 447 42.01 1.24 30.24
C ILE A 447 42.16 1.05 31.75
N GLN A 448 42.24 2.18 32.44
CA GLN A 448 42.47 2.26 33.87
C GLN A 448 41.29 2.92 34.58
N VAL A 449 40.97 2.43 35.76
CA VAL A 449 39.99 3.05 36.66
C VAL A 449 40.74 3.90 37.67
N TRP A 450 40.45 5.19 37.67
CA TRP A 450 40.92 6.13 38.68
C TRP A 450 39.79 6.42 39.65
N TYR A 451 40.12 6.72 40.90
CA TYR A 451 39.15 6.98 41.95
C TYR A 451 39.24 8.44 42.38
N GLN A 452 38.10 9.12 42.46
CA GLN A 452 38.02 10.45 43.06
C GLN A 452 37.31 10.36 44.42
N PRO A 453 37.99 10.69 45.53
CA PRO A 453 37.36 10.63 46.85
C PRO A 453 36.20 11.63 47.02
N GLN A 454 35.12 11.15 47.62
CA GLN A 454 34.00 11.95 48.13
C GLN A 454 34.22 12.21 49.61
N VAL A 455 34.06 13.46 50.05
CA VAL A 455 34.46 13.89 51.41
C VAL A 455 33.28 14.50 52.15
N ASN A 456 33.11 14.09 53.40
CA ASN A 456 32.26 14.80 54.34
C ASN A 456 33.04 16.01 54.88
N TYR A 457 32.60 17.21 54.51
CA TYR A 457 33.31 18.46 54.80
C TYR A 457 33.39 18.79 56.30
N GLU A 458 32.44 18.31 57.12
CA GLU A 458 32.46 18.55 58.56
C GLU A 458 33.47 17.68 59.31
N THR A 459 33.53 16.41 58.92
CA THR A 459 34.39 15.41 59.60
C THR A 459 35.76 15.29 58.95
N GLY A 460 35.93 15.77 57.71
CA GLY A 460 37.13 15.59 56.90
C GLY A 460 37.32 14.16 56.40
N LYS A 461 36.38 13.25 56.67
CA LYS A 461 36.48 11.84 56.31
C LYS A 461 36.03 11.60 54.87
N ILE A 462 36.66 10.62 54.23
CA ILE A 462 36.24 10.10 52.93
C ILE A 462 34.99 9.22 53.16
N THR A 463 33.89 9.54 52.49
CA THR A 463 32.62 8.81 52.58
C THR A 463 32.43 7.79 51.47
N GLY A 464 33.12 7.97 50.34
CA GLY A 464 33.05 7.10 49.17
C GLY A 464 34.07 7.54 48.12
N ALA A 465 34.00 6.96 46.93
CA ALA A 465 34.78 7.42 45.78
C ALA A 465 34.03 7.20 44.47
N GLU A 466 34.22 8.10 43.51
CA GLU A 466 33.71 7.91 42.15
C GLU A 466 34.77 7.21 41.29
N ALA A 467 34.35 6.17 40.55
CA ALA A 467 35.18 5.48 39.58
C ALA A 467 35.14 6.18 38.21
N LEU A 468 36.30 6.67 37.78
CA LEU A 468 36.48 7.45 36.57
C LEU A 468 37.40 6.74 35.59
N CYS A 469 36.87 6.43 34.41
CA CYS A 469 37.62 5.77 33.35
C CYS A 469 38.71 6.68 32.77
N ARG A 470 39.92 6.13 32.56
CA ARG A 470 41.06 6.79 31.91
C ARG A 470 41.68 5.83 30.91
N TRP A 471 41.95 6.33 29.70
CA TRP A 471 42.54 5.50 28.65
C TRP A 471 43.94 6.00 28.31
N ASN A 472 44.94 5.18 28.64
CA ASN A 472 46.33 5.39 28.23
C ASN A 472 46.61 4.59 26.96
N HIS A 473 46.25 5.15 25.81
CA HIS A 473 46.39 4.48 24.54
C HIS A 473 47.87 4.31 24.16
N SER A 474 48.27 3.10 23.75
CA SER A 474 49.67 2.77 23.40
C SER A 474 50.33 3.70 22.34
N ARG A 475 49.55 4.26 21.41
CA ARG A 475 50.04 5.16 20.34
C ARG A 475 49.68 6.62 20.57
N LEU A 476 48.44 6.89 21.01
CA LEU A 476 47.92 8.25 21.15
C LEU A 476 48.20 8.89 22.52
N GLY A 477 48.73 8.11 23.48
CA GLY A 477 48.90 8.52 24.86
C GLY A 477 47.56 8.66 25.59
N TRP A 478 47.51 9.56 26.57
CA TRP A 478 46.30 9.79 27.37
C TRP A 478 45.16 10.40 26.54
N LEU A 479 44.09 9.64 26.37
CA LEU A 479 42.84 10.11 25.79
C LEU A 479 41.91 10.64 26.89
N ARG A 480 41.32 11.81 26.67
CA ARG A 480 40.33 12.35 27.62
C ARG A 480 38.98 11.65 27.43
N PRO A 481 38.18 11.45 28.49
CA PRO A 481 36.83 10.87 28.40
C PRO A 481 35.96 11.48 27.30
N VAL A 482 35.98 12.82 27.18
CA VAL A 482 35.25 13.57 26.14
C VAL A 482 35.65 13.24 24.70
N GLU A 483 36.76 12.54 24.48
CA GLU A 483 37.26 12.16 23.16
C GLU A 483 36.89 10.73 22.77
N PHE A 484 36.75 9.82 23.73
CA PHE A 484 36.46 8.41 23.45
C PHE A 484 35.05 7.98 23.86
N ILE A 485 34.46 8.51 24.93
CA ILE A 485 33.10 8.12 25.36
C ILE A 485 32.08 8.36 24.24
N PRO A 486 31.98 9.56 23.62
CA PRO A 486 31.01 9.78 22.54
C PRO A 486 31.26 8.87 21.33
N ALA A 487 32.52 8.58 21.01
CA ALA A 487 32.86 7.71 19.90
C ALA A 487 32.44 6.25 20.14
N LEU A 488 32.48 5.79 21.39
CA LEU A 488 32.03 4.45 21.77
C LEU A 488 30.51 4.37 21.90
N GLU A 489 29.85 5.43 22.36
CA GLU A 489 28.39 5.55 22.38
C GLU A 489 27.82 5.49 20.97
N ASP A 490 28.34 6.31 20.05
CA ASP A 490 27.93 6.33 18.63
C ASP A 490 28.15 4.96 17.94
N ALA A 491 29.18 4.22 18.35
CA ALA A 491 29.49 2.89 17.81
C ALA A 491 28.74 1.74 18.52
N GLY A 492 27.96 2.02 19.58
CA GLY A 492 27.29 1.01 20.38
C GLY A 492 28.22 0.13 21.23
N LEU A 493 29.49 0.54 21.40
CA LEU A 493 30.53 -0.19 22.13
C LEU A 493 30.74 0.29 23.58
N ILE A 494 29.99 1.31 24.01
CA ILE A 494 30.12 1.85 25.38
C ILE A 494 29.87 0.78 26.45
N TYR A 495 28.95 -0.15 26.20
CA TYR A 495 28.66 -1.27 27.08
C TYR A 495 29.85 -2.17 27.38
N ASP A 496 30.70 -2.43 26.38
CA ASP A 496 31.88 -3.28 26.54
C ASP A 496 32.90 -2.59 27.46
N LEU A 497 33.01 -1.26 27.36
CA LEU A 497 33.82 -0.46 28.25
C LEU A 497 33.25 -0.46 29.67
N ASP A 498 31.96 -0.22 29.81
CA ASP A 498 31.28 -0.11 31.10
C ASP A 498 31.33 -1.45 31.86
N CYS A 499 31.09 -2.58 31.18
CA CYS A 499 31.26 -3.91 31.76
C CYS A 499 32.68 -4.14 32.31
N TYR A 500 33.71 -3.72 31.56
CA TYR A 500 35.10 -3.82 31.99
C TYR A 500 35.36 -2.95 33.23
N VAL A 501 34.84 -1.71 33.25
CA VAL A 501 34.98 -0.78 34.38
C VAL A 501 34.27 -1.33 35.62
N TRP A 502 33.00 -1.76 35.51
CA TRP A 502 32.23 -2.32 36.62
C TRP A 502 32.92 -3.55 37.21
N GLU A 503 33.41 -4.45 36.36
CA GLU A 503 34.14 -5.63 36.82
C GLU A 503 35.45 -5.25 37.53
N ARG A 504 36.18 -4.24 37.05
CA ARG A 504 37.41 -3.77 37.70
C ARG A 504 37.14 -3.15 39.06
N VAL A 505 36.09 -2.33 39.16
CA VAL A 505 35.66 -1.73 40.43
C VAL A 505 35.25 -2.82 41.43
N CYS A 506 34.49 -3.83 41.00
CA CYS A 506 34.11 -4.94 41.88
C CYS A 506 35.35 -5.73 42.39
N LYS A 507 36.37 -5.91 41.55
CA LYS A 507 37.64 -6.53 41.98
C LYS A 507 38.36 -5.69 43.04
N ASP A 508 38.40 -4.37 42.85
CA ASP A 508 39.05 -3.45 43.80
C ASP A 508 38.27 -3.40 45.13
N LEU A 509 36.94 -3.33 45.08
CA LEU A 509 36.06 -3.42 46.26
C LEU A 509 36.25 -4.73 47.02
N LYS A 510 36.35 -5.88 46.32
CA LYS A 510 36.60 -7.18 46.95
C LYS A 510 37.96 -7.22 47.62
N LYS A 511 39.00 -6.73 46.94
CA LYS A 511 40.35 -6.60 47.52
C LYS A 511 40.33 -5.78 48.80
N TRP A 512 39.58 -4.66 48.84
CA TRP A 512 39.46 -3.84 50.05
C TRP A 512 38.64 -4.54 51.15
N LYS A 513 37.54 -5.21 50.80
CA LYS A 513 36.74 -6.02 51.75
C LYS A 513 37.58 -7.10 52.42
N ASP A 514 38.41 -7.81 51.65
CA ASP A 514 39.31 -8.86 52.15
C ASP A 514 40.43 -8.30 53.05
N GLN A 515 40.76 -7.01 52.91
CA GLN A 515 41.65 -6.27 53.82
C GLN A 515 40.94 -5.71 55.06
N GLY A 516 39.64 -5.98 55.23
CA GLY A 516 38.82 -5.47 56.33
C GLY A 516 38.40 -4.00 56.16
N LYS A 517 38.52 -3.45 54.95
CA LYS A 517 38.14 -2.06 54.64
C LYS A 517 36.82 -2.03 53.91
N TYR A 518 35.80 -1.49 54.57
CA TYR A 518 34.50 -1.26 53.97
C TYR A 518 34.50 0.06 53.20
N ARG A 519 34.12 0.04 51.93
CA ARG A 519 34.09 1.22 51.05
C ARG A 519 32.93 1.13 50.07
N SER A 520 32.38 2.29 49.75
CA SER A 520 31.45 2.51 48.65
C SER A 520 32.16 3.14 47.47
N VAL A 521 31.82 2.70 46.26
CA VAL A 521 32.28 3.29 45.01
C VAL A 521 31.09 3.53 44.09
N SER A 522 31.00 4.74 43.55
CA SER A 522 30.04 5.10 42.51
C SER A 522 30.58 4.76 41.12
N VAL A 523 29.76 4.09 40.30
CA VAL A 523 30.06 3.76 38.91
C VAL A 523 29.01 4.36 37.97
N ASN A 524 29.48 4.88 36.85
CA ASN A 524 28.62 5.43 35.82
C ASN A 524 27.88 4.30 35.06
N LEU A 525 26.61 4.54 34.76
CA LEU A 525 25.79 3.75 33.85
C LEU A 525 25.40 4.62 32.66
N ALA A 526 26.00 4.35 31.50
CA ALA A 526 25.68 5.06 30.28
C ALA A 526 24.20 4.84 29.89
N ARG A 527 23.57 5.88 29.33
CA ARG A 527 22.18 5.83 28.85
C ARG A 527 21.96 4.68 27.86
N CYS A 528 22.87 4.53 26.90
CA CYS A 528 22.79 3.53 25.84
C CYS A 528 22.88 2.09 26.35
N ASP A 529 23.25 1.88 27.62
CA ASP A 529 23.29 0.55 28.23
C ASP A 529 21.95 0.09 28.77
N ILE A 530 21.05 1.03 29.04
CA ILE A 530 19.70 0.76 29.50
C ILE A 530 18.86 0.31 28.30
N SER A 531 18.83 -1.01 28.07
CA SER A 531 17.98 -1.62 27.04
C SER A 531 17.22 -2.85 27.60
N GLU A 532 16.03 -3.12 27.05
CA GLU A 532 15.23 -4.28 27.46
C GLU A 532 15.97 -5.62 27.26
N GLU A 533 16.83 -5.70 26.24
CA GLU A 533 17.55 -6.92 25.88
C GLU A 533 18.71 -7.26 26.83
N ARG A 534 19.34 -6.24 27.45
CA ARG A 534 20.59 -6.42 28.22
C ARG A 534 20.38 -6.77 29.69
N ASN A 535 19.19 -6.56 30.26
CA ASN A 535 18.87 -6.83 31.67
C ASN A 535 19.96 -6.33 32.66
N ILE A 536 20.29 -5.03 32.59
CA ILE A 536 21.35 -4.40 33.38
C ILE A 536 21.22 -4.67 34.88
N SER A 537 20.01 -4.60 35.42
CA SER A 537 19.77 -4.89 36.84
C SER A 537 20.24 -6.30 37.26
N GLY A 538 20.06 -7.30 36.39
CA GLY A 538 20.55 -8.66 36.64
C GLY A 538 22.06 -8.76 36.54
N HIS A 539 22.67 -8.03 35.60
CA HIS A 539 24.12 -8.00 35.42
C HIS A 539 24.84 -7.47 36.68
N PHE A 540 24.38 -6.35 37.24
CA PHE A 540 24.91 -5.82 38.49
C PHE A 540 24.74 -6.80 39.67
N TYR A 541 23.57 -7.45 39.76
CA TYR A 541 23.31 -8.46 40.79
C TYR A 541 24.26 -9.66 40.68
N ASP A 542 24.55 -10.12 39.46
CA ASP A 542 25.51 -11.20 39.21
C ASP A 542 26.95 -10.77 39.54
N LEU A 543 27.32 -9.50 39.28
CA LEU A 543 28.63 -8.95 39.63
C LEU A 543 28.86 -8.94 41.15
N ILE A 544 27.94 -8.39 41.94
CA ILE A 544 28.10 -8.38 43.41
C ILE A 544 28.12 -9.80 43.99
N LYS A 545 27.36 -10.73 43.42
CA LYS A 545 27.40 -12.15 43.82
C LYS A 545 28.73 -12.81 43.48
N LYS A 546 29.25 -12.56 42.29
CA LYS A 546 30.53 -13.11 41.81
C LYS A 546 31.69 -12.67 42.72
N TYR A 547 31.65 -11.42 43.20
CA TYR A 547 32.71 -10.84 44.02
C TYR A 547 32.40 -10.80 45.52
N ASP A 548 31.27 -11.37 45.97
CA ASP A 548 30.85 -11.40 47.39
C ASP A 548 30.85 -10.00 48.02
N LEU A 549 30.17 -9.05 47.37
CA LEU A 549 30.03 -7.65 47.78
C LEU A 549 28.62 -7.38 48.32
N GLU A 550 28.52 -6.43 49.26
CA GLU A 550 27.21 -5.93 49.67
C GLU A 550 26.71 -4.89 48.65
N PRO A 551 25.39 -4.83 48.35
CA PRO A 551 24.84 -3.91 47.35
C PRO A 551 25.13 -2.42 47.59
N ASP A 552 25.26 -2.00 48.85
CA ASP A 552 25.59 -0.62 49.25
C ASP A 552 27.09 -0.27 49.08
N GLN A 553 27.93 -1.23 48.66
CA GLN A 553 29.31 -0.93 48.29
C GLN A 553 29.45 -0.41 46.85
N LEU A 554 28.44 -0.62 46.00
CA LEU A 554 28.47 -0.24 44.59
C LEU A 554 27.29 0.68 44.29
N HIS A 555 27.54 1.98 44.19
CA HIS A 555 26.52 2.96 43.86
C HIS A 555 26.46 3.14 42.34
N ILE A 556 25.26 3.33 41.79
CA ILE A 556 25.04 3.41 40.33
C ILE A 556 24.62 4.83 39.98
N GLU A 557 25.43 5.50 39.18
CA GLU A 557 25.20 6.87 38.73
C GLU A 557 24.51 6.88 37.36
N ILE A 558 23.43 7.65 37.24
CA ILE A 558 22.67 7.80 36.01
C ILE A 558 22.55 9.29 35.67
N THR A 559 22.91 9.67 34.44
CA THR A 559 22.85 11.07 34.00
C THR A 559 21.41 11.54 33.75
N GLU A 560 21.16 12.84 33.89
CA GLU A 560 19.84 13.47 33.62
C GLU A 560 19.33 13.15 32.20
N THR A 561 20.22 13.12 31.21
CA THR A 561 19.86 12.89 29.80
C THR A 561 19.30 11.49 29.51
N ALA A 562 19.49 10.53 30.42
CA ALA A 562 18.94 9.19 30.28
C ALA A 562 17.40 9.14 30.32
N TYR A 563 16.75 10.15 30.92
CA TYR A 563 15.30 10.18 31.08
C TYR A 563 14.53 10.64 29.82
N THR A 564 15.14 11.41 28.93
CA THR A 564 14.39 12.08 27.84
C THR A 564 13.86 11.12 26.76
N GLU A 565 14.51 9.97 26.56
CA GLU A 565 14.16 9.03 25.49
C GLU A 565 13.23 7.91 25.96
N GLU A 566 13.58 7.20 27.04
CA GLU A 566 12.81 6.06 27.55
C GLU A 566 12.55 6.12 29.08
N PRO A 567 11.67 7.04 29.55
CA PRO A 567 11.38 7.23 30.97
C PRO A 567 10.93 5.96 31.73
N GLU A 568 10.08 5.16 31.11
CA GLU A 568 9.50 3.95 31.73
C GLU A 568 10.54 2.83 31.90
N LEU A 569 11.45 2.68 30.93
CA LEU A 569 12.51 1.69 31.01
C LEU A 569 13.52 2.05 32.09
N LEU A 570 13.91 3.32 32.15
CA LEU A 570 14.78 3.85 33.19
C LEU A 570 14.15 3.61 34.58
N LYS A 571 12.88 4.01 34.76
CA LYS A 571 12.15 3.81 36.03
C LYS A 571 12.14 2.34 36.47
N LYS A 572 11.77 1.42 35.57
CA LYS A 572 11.72 -0.03 35.85
C LYS A 572 13.10 -0.59 36.20
N THR A 573 14.14 -0.12 35.53
CA THR A 573 15.53 -0.54 35.80
C THR A 573 15.98 -0.07 37.17
N THR A 574 15.72 1.20 37.50
CA THR A 574 16.05 1.79 38.81
C THR A 574 15.27 1.12 39.95
N GLU A 575 13.97 0.86 39.78
CA GLU A 575 13.16 0.12 40.76
C GLU A 575 13.78 -1.24 41.09
N LYS A 576 14.17 -2.01 40.07
CA LYS A 576 14.84 -3.31 40.26
C LYS A 576 16.20 -3.21 40.92
N LEU A 577 17.01 -2.21 40.56
CA LEU A 577 18.32 -2.00 41.20
C LEU A 577 18.14 -1.73 42.71
N ARG A 578 17.15 -0.92 43.08
CA ARG A 578 16.82 -0.66 44.50
C ARG A 578 16.23 -1.89 45.19
N GLU A 579 15.42 -2.70 44.51
CA GLU A 579 14.96 -4.00 45.03
C GLU A 579 16.11 -4.95 45.34
N PHE A 580 17.20 -4.89 44.56
CA PHE A 580 18.44 -5.62 44.84
C PHE A 580 19.32 -4.98 45.92
N GLY A 581 18.95 -3.79 46.41
CA GLY A 581 19.64 -3.08 47.50
C GLY A 581 20.71 -2.09 47.04
N PHE A 582 20.87 -1.87 45.73
CA PHE A 582 21.82 -0.88 45.22
C PHE A 582 21.32 0.55 45.52
N HIS A 583 22.27 1.45 45.81
CA HIS A 583 22.00 2.88 45.84
C HIS A 583 22.09 3.45 44.44
N VAL A 584 21.06 4.21 44.03
CA VAL A 584 21.04 4.86 42.72
C VAL A 584 21.14 6.37 42.89
N GLU A 585 22.11 6.95 42.19
CA GLU A 585 22.48 8.37 42.27
C GLU A 585 22.17 9.06 40.94
N MET A 586 21.64 10.28 40.98
CA MET A 586 21.47 11.11 39.78
C MET A 586 22.72 11.93 39.56
N ASP A 587 23.34 11.79 38.39
CA ASP A 587 24.53 12.54 38.01
C ASP A 587 24.19 13.79 37.17
N ASP A 588 25.09 14.77 37.17
CA ASP A 588 25.00 16.03 36.40
C ASP A 588 23.68 16.83 36.61
N PHE A 589 23.11 16.80 37.82
CA PHE A 589 21.82 17.44 38.08
C PHE A 589 21.83 18.97 37.87
N GLY A 590 20.95 19.45 36.99
CA GLY A 590 20.80 20.87 36.68
C GLY A 590 21.53 21.32 35.40
N SER A 591 22.12 20.38 34.67
CA SER A 591 22.70 20.60 33.34
C SER A 591 21.65 20.53 32.20
N GLY A 592 20.51 19.87 32.43
CA GLY A 592 19.43 19.67 31.47
C GLY A 592 18.11 20.42 31.79
N TYR A 593 17.14 20.30 30.89
CA TYR A 593 15.85 20.99 30.94
C TYR A 593 14.70 20.17 31.60
N SER A 594 14.94 18.91 32.03
CA SER A 594 13.87 17.95 32.41
C SER A 594 13.96 17.36 33.83
N SER A 595 14.89 17.84 34.63
CA SER A 595 15.21 17.44 36.01
C SER A 595 14.02 17.17 36.96
N LEU A 596 12.97 18.03 36.99
CA LEU A 596 11.95 17.96 38.06
C LEU A 596 10.94 16.82 37.89
N SER A 597 10.56 16.47 36.66
CA SER A 597 9.63 15.36 36.41
C SER A 597 10.32 14.02 36.70
N MET A 598 11.59 13.91 36.34
CA MET A 598 12.44 12.76 36.63
C MET A 598 12.56 12.50 38.13
N LEU A 599 12.86 13.54 38.93
CA LEU A 599 12.91 13.44 40.41
C LEU A 599 11.60 12.96 41.05
N LYS A 600 10.47 13.19 40.38
CA LYS A 600 9.15 12.76 40.87
C LYS A 600 8.85 11.30 40.54
N GLU A 601 9.32 10.82 39.39
CA GLU A 601 8.87 9.55 38.79
C GLU A 601 9.90 8.42 38.93
N VAL A 602 11.19 8.76 38.96
CA VAL A 602 12.28 7.79 39.07
C VAL A 602 12.75 7.73 40.53
N PRO A 603 12.70 6.55 41.17
CA PRO A 603 13.07 6.44 42.57
C PRO A 603 14.59 6.49 42.74
N MET A 604 15.14 7.59 43.23
CA MET A 604 16.59 7.76 43.44
C MET A 604 16.90 8.02 44.92
N ASP A 605 18.11 7.68 45.34
CA ASP A 605 18.54 7.78 46.74
C ASP A 605 19.34 9.07 47.00
N ARG A 606 20.11 9.51 45.99
CA ARG A 606 21.04 10.64 46.11
C ARG A 606 21.13 11.47 44.83
N ILE A 607 21.37 12.78 44.98
CA ILE A 607 21.60 13.71 43.87
C ILE A 607 23.04 14.22 43.89
N LYS A 608 23.73 14.14 42.75
CA LYS A 608 25.04 14.75 42.50
C LYS A 608 24.81 16.09 41.78
N LEU A 609 25.14 17.18 42.47
CA LEU A 609 24.93 18.54 41.99
C LEU A 609 26.19 19.07 41.31
N ASP A 610 26.15 19.31 40.00
CA ASP A 610 27.27 19.98 39.30
C ASP A 610 27.30 21.48 39.66
N PHE A 611 28.12 21.81 40.66
CA PHE A 611 28.28 23.17 41.13
C PHE A 611 28.97 24.07 40.10
N ARG A 612 29.87 23.49 39.28
CA ARG A 612 30.63 24.24 38.28
C ARG A 612 29.74 24.68 37.14
N PHE A 613 28.84 23.83 36.67
CA PHE A 613 27.87 24.19 35.64
C PHE A 613 26.94 25.32 36.11
N LEU A 614 26.34 25.18 37.30
CA LEU A 614 25.35 26.13 37.82
C LEU A 614 25.94 27.50 38.22
N THR A 615 27.25 27.58 38.46
CA THR A 615 27.92 28.82 38.87
C THR A 615 28.95 29.36 37.87
N GLY A 616 29.23 28.62 36.79
CA GLY A 616 30.31 28.91 35.84
C GLY A 616 29.96 29.90 34.73
N ALA A 617 28.70 29.95 34.27
CA ALA A 617 28.25 30.83 33.18
C ALA A 617 27.11 31.76 33.64
N GLY A 618 27.22 33.06 33.37
CA GLY A 618 26.19 34.05 33.69
C GLY A 618 26.40 34.77 35.02
N ASP A 619 25.31 35.10 35.71
CA ASP A 619 25.30 35.84 36.97
C ASP A 619 25.53 34.90 38.18
N PRO A 620 26.68 34.98 38.87
CA PRO A 620 27.02 34.09 39.97
C PRO A 620 26.05 34.16 41.16
N GLU A 621 25.38 35.30 41.35
CA GLU A 621 24.41 35.47 42.45
C GLU A 621 23.14 34.66 42.18
N LYS A 622 22.65 34.68 40.94
CA LYS A 622 21.53 33.84 40.52
C LYS A 622 21.84 32.35 40.61
N GLY A 623 23.05 31.94 40.19
CA GLY A 623 23.51 30.56 40.32
C GLY A 623 23.46 30.07 41.76
N ARG A 624 23.93 30.89 42.72
CA ARG A 624 23.83 30.60 44.16
C ARG A 624 22.38 30.47 44.65
N ILE A 625 21.49 31.38 44.25
CA ILE A 625 20.07 31.29 44.63
C ILE A 625 19.45 29.98 44.14
N ILE A 626 19.75 29.57 42.90
CA ILE A 626 19.29 28.30 42.32
C ILE A 626 19.80 27.12 43.14
N VAL A 627 21.11 27.05 43.39
CA VAL A 627 21.76 26.00 44.20
C VAL A 627 21.12 25.89 45.60
N SER A 628 20.91 27.02 46.30
CA SER A 628 20.27 27.02 47.63
C SER A 628 18.87 26.41 47.61
N ASN A 629 18.06 26.72 46.58
CA ASN A 629 16.71 26.18 46.45
C ASN A 629 16.71 24.70 46.06
N ILE A 630 17.64 24.27 45.20
CA ILE A 630 17.82 22.86 44.85
C ILE A 630 18.15 22.04 46.10
N ILE A 631 19.14 22.46 46.90
CA ILE A 631 19.53 21.75 48.13
C ILE A 631 18.32 21.59 49.07
N LYS A 632 17.57 22.67 49.30
CA LYS A 632 16.36 22.63 50.14
C LYS A 632 15.29 21.69 49.59
N MET A 633 15.09 21.69 48.28
CA MET A 633 14.11 20.82 47.61
C MET A 633 14.51 19.35 47.75
N VAL A 634 15.77 19.01 47.47
CA VAL A 634 16.29 17.63 47.57
C VAL A 634 16.12 17.09 48.99
N HIS A 635 16.49 17.87 50.02
CA HIS A 635 16.25 17.49 51.41
C HIS A 635 14.76 17.34 51.74
N SER A 636 13.89 18.21 51.19
CA SER A 636 12.43 18.13 51.42
C SER A 636 11.81 16.89 50.78
N LEU A 637 12.43 16.34 49.73
CA LEU A 637 12.05 15.09 49.10
C LEU A 637 12.63 13.86 49.82
N GLY A 638 13.46 14.06 50.84
CA GLY A 638 14.07 12.98 51.63
C GLY A 638 15.24 12.29 50.94
N MET A 639 15.89 12.95 49.97
CA MET A 639 17.06 12.44 49.26
C MET A 639 18.35 13.08 49.80
N ASP A 640 19.46 12.35 49.66
CA ASP A 640 20.80 12.86 49.95
C ASP A 640 21.31 13.75 48.80
N ILE A 641 22.27 14.62 49.11
CA ILE A 641 22.92 15.47 48.11
C ILE A 641 24.44 15.51 48.31
N ILE A 642 25.16 15.38 47.21
CA ILE A 642 26.61 15.61 47.12
C ILE A 642 26.87 16.69 46.07
N ALA A 643 27.76 17.64 46.39
CA ALA A 643 28.13 18.70 45.45
C ALA A 643 29.45 18.38 44.75
N GLU A 644 29.45 18.43 43.42
CA GLU A 644 30.61 18.15 42.59
C GLU A 644 31.27 19.42 42.05
N GLY A 645 32.51 19.29 41.58
CA GLY A 645 33.24 20.42 40.99
C GLY A 645 33.64 21.51 42.00
N VAL A 646 33.78 21.16 43.28
CA VAL A 646 34.26 22.10 44.31
C VAL A 646 35.77 22.33 44.14
N GLU A 647 36.16 23.55 43.78
CA GLU A 647 37.55 23.92 43.49
C GLU A 647 38.16 24.87 44.53
N LYS A 648 37.33 25.53 45.36
CA LYS A 648 37.78 26.50 46.37
C LYS A 648 37.06 26.31 47.72
N ILE A 649 37.78 26.58 48.81
CA ILE A 649 37.23 26.61 50.18
C ILE A 649 35.98 27.50 50.29
N THR A 650 35.94 28.64 49.61
CA THR A 650 34.79 29.57 49.66
C THR A 650 33.52 28.96 49.04
N GLN A 651 33.66 28.00 48.13
CA GLN A 651 32.53 27.25 47.57
C GLN A 651 32.07 26.19 48.56
N ALA A 652 33.00 25.48 49.20
CA ALA A 652 32.70 24.50 50.24
C ALA A 652 31.98 25.14 51.44
N ASP A 653 32.47 26.27 51.96
CA ASP A 653 31.83 27.01 53.05
C ASP A 653 30.40 27.45 52.71
N TYR A 654 30.19 27.89 51.46
CA TYR A 654 28.87 28.26 50.97
C TYR A 654 27.92 27.07 50.92
N LEU A 655 28.35 25.95 50.32
CA LEU A 655 27.56 24.71 50.20
C LEU A 655 27.20 24.14 51.58
N LYS A 656 28.17 24.15 52.52
CA LYS A 656 27.95 23.80 53.93
C LYS A 656 26.86 24.67 54.56
N ALA A 657 26.93 25.98 54.37
CA ALA A 657 25.94 26.92 54.91
C ALA A 657 24.53 26.69 54.33
N GLN A 658 24.41 26.09 53.15
CA GLN A 658 23.13 25.68 52.56
C GLN A 658 22.67 24.28 53.00
N GLY A 659 23.50 23.53 53.74
CA GLY A 659 23.19 22.19 54.25
C GLY A 659 23.76 21.05 53.43
N CYS A 660 24.54 21.31 52.37
CA CYS A 660 25.25 20.26 51.63
C CYS A 660 26.59 19.97 52.32
N ILE A 661 26.72 18.78 52.92
CA ILE A 661 27.88 18.37 53.73
C ILE A 661 28.84 17.43 52.99
N GLU A 662 28.34 16.67 52.02
CA GLU A 662 29.17 15.80 51.19
C GLU A 662 29.58 16.54 49.92
N MET A 663 30.87 16.50 49.60
CA MET A 663 31.44 17.26 48.49
C MET A 663 32.54 16.48 47.79
N GLN A 664 32.65 16.72 46.49
CA GLN A 664 33.68 16.20 45.62
C GLN A 664 34.25 17.32 44.75
N GLY A 665 35.56 17.31 44.54
CA GLY A 665 36.21 18.27 43.65
C GLY A 665 37.69 18.49 43.93
N TYR A 666 38.34 19.25 43.05
CA TYR A 666 39.79 19.47 43.07
C TYR A 666 40.28 20.26 44.28
N TYR A 667 39.40 20.93 45.01
CA TYR A 667 39.72 21.51 46.31
C TYR A 667 40.19 20.44 47.30
N PHE A 668 39.54 19.28 47.29
CA PHE A 668 39.86 18.15 48.15
C PHE A 668 40.89 17.25 47.48
N TYR A 669 40.48 16.57 46.41
CA TYR A 669 41.27 15.55 45.75
C TYR A 669 40.99 15.53 44.24
N LYS A 670 42.04 15.36 43.46
CA LYS A 670 41.92 15.02 42.04
C LYS A 670 41.65 13.51 41.90
N PRO A 671 41.03 13.07 40.80
CA PRO A 671 41.01 11.65 40.44
C PRO A 671 42.44 11.10 40.47
N MET A 672 42.63 9.93 41.07
CA MET A 672 43.96 9.31 41.25
C MET A 672 43.93 7.81 40.96
N PRO A 673 45.05 7.20 40.58
CA PRO A 673 45.15 5.75 40.42
C PRO A 673 44.82 5.00 41.71
N VAL A 674 44.37 3.75 41.57
CA VAL A 674 44.01 2.87 42.69
C VAL A 674 45.09 2.79 43.79
N SER A 675 46.37 2.74 43.41
CA SER A 675 47.49 2.66 44.36
C SER A 675 47.62 3.93 45.21
N GLU A 676 47.46 5.10 44.60
CA GLU A 676 47.52 6.39 45.31
C GLU A 676 46.31 6.55 46.23
N PHE A 677 45.13 6.10 45.79
CA PHE A 677 43.91 6.10 46.61
C PHE A 677 44.03 5.18 47.83
N GLU A 678 44.64 4.01 47.67
CA GLU A 678 44.93 3.09 48.79
C GLU A 678 45.88 3.71 49.82
N GLU A 679 46.93 4.41 49.37
CA GLU A 679 47.90 5.09 50.24
C GLU A 679 47.30 6.29 50.98
N LEU A 680 46.52 7.13 50.28
CA LEU A 680 45.86 8.30 50.85
C LEU A 680 44.98 7.90 52.04
N ASN A 681 44.17 6.85 51.86
CA ASN A 681 43.26 6.41 52.90
C ASN A 681 43.99 5.81 54.11
N ASN A 682 45.10 5.09 53.89
CA ASN A 682 45.92 4.57 55.01
C ASN A 682 46.49 5.71 55.86
N ARG A 683 46.82 6.84 55.25
CA ARG A 683 47.32 8.02 55.97
C ARG A 683 46.21 8.70 56.78
N ILE A 684 45.03 8.87 56.19
CA ILE A 684 43.88 9.51 56.86
C ILE A 684 43.32 8.64 57.99
N GLU A 685 43.39 7.31 57.89
CA GLU A 685 42.99 6.40 58.98
C GLU A 685 44.01 6.36 60.13
N ALA A 686 45.25 6.79 59.89
CA ALA A 686 46.33 6.82 60.90
C ALA A 686 46.44 8.16 61.65
N GLU A 687 45.86 9.23 61.11
CA GLU A 687 45.76 10.58 61.70
C GLU A 687 44.43 10.75 62.47
#